data_AF-G8ZQS6-F1
#
_entry.id   AF-G8ZQS6-F1
#
_cell.length_a   1.000
_cell.length_b   1.000
_cell.length_c   1.000
_cell.angle_alpha   90.00
_cell.angle_beta   90.00
_cell.angle_gamma   90.00
#
_symmetry.space_group_name_H-M   'P 1'
#
loop_
_entity.id
_entity.type
_entity.pdbx_description
1 polymer ?
#
loop_
_entity_poly.entity_id
_entity_poly.type
_entity_poly.pdbx_seq_one_letter_code
_entity_poly.pdbx_strand_id
1 'polypeptide(L)'
;MLLSFLAFWLRAFLVNGVFVEEAFETDWHLESLGHYECVLESPEQGALIILSSIDSKTLVSFVNETNGQLLHRQLWGSKTSDAMMLPDSNHYLLRDYDGKISVFDSSSGLQTTTYDASNVEFVSACDPKLTDVKVTTHSLQVLEAESKLEVLRVNVSSTLDTVVFFSTDYSSIVKVLYSTTDGKYVYQSLKNNEMLKEWIREDLNGEVIAHTFINLIDGSLQTISEELATEDAFQNVWEAYVFRVTTNWGRLRETLRESGYSIGKVLTKLMKLDSDAFGAGPDVVFGLAKLLVVATDRFVIEAFDVQNGKKVWRFDCGLKVVLLDYAEESNELRVFSKDGSYEIYDLSDAYSPQLKTQTSFDGGNVKSISSLKSNEFFVEFESGEEQVIFIGGDREKLGDTFITNHDSNGVYGHIVNKDGLLKETWKIELLDSEELVAFASRHEEPTATLGQTLGDRSVLYKYLYPNLAAYVTLNSQKGKMFVNLIDTVTGELLYSQSHDDKVDGDAPINIVFGEYWFVYSYFSAEPIPEQKLVTVELYESLEANKRVSNAVRKSNVLMRSHKPKVISAAYFFPEVIRRMTVSKGKFGITSKAIIMELESGQITYLAKEILSARRVEESKMTDDAKKEFMAMPYISTIPLNDQFIITHSRNLLMGQNSQLVSVATNLESTTIVCDIGHDIFCTKIYPSGQFDIMSPDFEKGKLLATIIGLVILCYFLRPSVEAAKLKKLWLVR
;
A
#
# COMPACT_ATOMS: atom_id res chain seq x y z
N MET A 1 38.31 24.58 -25.38
CA MET A 1 38.91 23.43 -24.66
C MET A 1 38.92 23.66 -23.15
N LEU A 2 39.48 24.78 -22.64
CA LEU A 2 39.45 25.11 -21.20
C LEU A 2 38.02 25.29 -20.62
N LEU A 3 37.10 25.93 -21.33
CA LEU A 3 35.70 26.06 -20.88
C LEU A 3 34.95 24.72 -20.82
N SER A 4 35.29 23.76 -21.71
CA SER A 4 34.66 22.43 -21.69
C SER A 4 35.21 21.57 -20.56
N PHE A 5 36.49 21.73 -20.22
CA PHE A 5 37.08 21.13 -19.02
C PHE A 5 36.49 21.74 -17.74
N LEU A 6 36.28 23.06 -17.69
CA LEU A 6 35.66 23.73 -16.54
C LEU A 6 34.20 23.30 -16.34
N ALA A 7 33.42 23.16 -17.42
CA ALA A 7 32.04 22.67 -17.36
C ALA A 7 31.96 21.20 -16.93
N PHE A 8 32.91 20.37 -17.36
CA PHE A 8 33.02 18.97 -16.93
C PHE A 8 33.43 18.86 -15.46
N TRP A 9 34.32 19.74 -15.00
CA TRP A 9 34.74 19.83 -13.61
C TRP A 9 33.61 20.33 -12.69
N LEU A 10 32.83 21.32 -13.13
CA LEU A 10 31.67 21.85 -12.38
C LEU A 10 30.54 20.83 -12.26
N ARG A 11 30.28 20.00 -13.28
CA ARG A 11 29.32 18.89 -13.19
C ARG A 11 29.75 17.79 -12.21
N ALA A 12 31.05 17.61 -11.99
CA ALA A 12 31.56 16.61 -11.04
C ALA A 12 31.34 16.99 -9.56
N PHE A 13 30.98 18.25 -9.26
CA PHE A 13 30.67 18.71 -7.90
C PHE A 13 29.17 18.83 -7.61
N LEU A 14 28.31 18.63 -8.61
CA LEU A 14 26.87 18.50 -8.41
C LEU A 14 26.59 17.04 -8.06
N VAL A 15 26.66 16.74 -6.77
CA VAL A 15 26.12 15.49 -6.24
C VAL A 15 24.60 15.66 -6.25
N ASN A 16 23.94 15.11 -7.26
CA ASN A 16 22.49 14.95 -7.21
C ASN A 16 22.18 13.91 -6.11
N GLY A 17 21.17 14.20 -5.28
CA GLY A 17 20.67 13.19 -4.34
C GLY A 17 20.03 12.06 -5.13
N VAL A 18 20.32 10.81 -4.75
CA VAL A 18 19.80 9.59 -5.39
C VAL A 18 18.27 9.64 -5.59
N PHE A 19 17.56 10.26 -4.64
CA PHE A 19 16.10 10.35 -4.66
C PHE A 19 15.52 11.54 -5.44
N VAL A 20 16.32 12.55 -5.81
CA VAL A 20 15.78 13.77 -6.46
C VAL A 20 15.29 13.48 -7.90
N GLU A 21 15.88 12.48 -8.55
CA GLU A 21 15.53 12.11 -9.93
C GLU A 21 14.35 11.12 -10.00
N GLU A 22 14.09 10.35 -8.93
CA GLU A 22 12.98 9.37 -8.88
C GLU A 22 11.77 9.83 -8.07
N ALA A 23 11.94 10.84 -7.19
CA ALA A 23 10.85 11.43 -6.44
C ALA A 23 9.86 12.09 -7.40
N PHE A 24 8.57 11.81 -7.23
CA PHE A 24 7.44 12.20 -8.07
C PHE A 24 7.27 11.46 -9.40
N GLU A 25 8.18 10.56 -9.78
CA GLU A 25 8.01 9.68 -10.93
C GLU A 25 7.56 8.27 -10.53
N THR A 26 8.14 7.73 -9.46
CA THR A 26 7.89 6.36 -9.00
C THR A 26 6.77 6.25 -7.98
N ASP A 27 6.43 7.36 -7.35
CA ASP A 27 5.48 7.48 -6.27
C ASP A 27 4.39 8.49 -6.61
N TRP A 28 3.17 8.20 -6.16
CA TRP A 28 2.03 9.07 -6.38
C TRP A 28 1.18 9.13 -5.11
N HIS A 29 0.47 10.24 -4.99
CA HIS A 29 -0.36 10.56 -3.84
C HIS A 29 -1.64 11.17 -4.35
N LEU A 30 -2.75 10.54 -3.99
CA LEU A 30 -4.08 11.08 -4.20
C LEU A 30 -4.49 11.82 -2.94
N GLU A 31 -4.46 13.14 -3.01
CA GLU A 31 -4.87 14.05 -1.94
C GLU A 31 -6.40 14.16 -1.92
N SER A 32 -7.04 13.42 -1.02
CA SER A 32 -8.48 13.51 -0.84
C SER A 32 -8.81 14.70 0.06
N LEU A 33 -9.92 15.36 -0.27
CA LEU A 33 -10.55 16.37 0.59
C LEU A 33 -11.82 15.83 1.24
N GLY A 34 -12.24 14.62 0.89
CA GLY A 34 -13.52 14.05 1.35
C GLY A 34 -14.74 14.81 0.82
N HIS A 35 -15.85 14.66 1.53
CA HIS A 35 -17.09 15.34 1.16
C HIS A 35 -17.10 16.79 1.63
N TYR A 36 -17.42 17.72 0.75
CA TYR A 36 -17.43 19.15 1.07
C TYR A 36 -18.70 19.46 1.85
N GLU A 37 -18.57 19.66 3.15
CA GLU A 37 -19.70 20.03 4.03
C GLU A 37 -19.96 21.54 3.95
N CYS A 38 -18.90 22.35 4.02
CA CYS A 38 -19.02 23.80 3.98
C CYS A 38 -17.87 24.42 3.19
N VAL A 39 -18.14 25.51 2.49
CA VAL A 39 -17.12 26.23 1.72
C VAL A 39 -17.20 27.72 2.02
N LEU A 40 -16.07 28.29 2.38
CA LEU A 40 -15.90 29.72 2.65
C LEU A 40 -15.00 30.34 1.58
N GLU A 41 -15.28 31.60 1.27
CA GLU A 41 -14.43 32.40 0.39
C GLU A 41 -13.48 33.27 1.23
N SER A 42 -12.18 33.25 0.92
CA SER A 42 -11.17 34.17 1.46
C SER A 42 -10.76 35.18 0.37
N PRO A 43 -11.36 36.38 0.35
CA PRO A 43 -11.19 37.33 -0.76
C PRO A 43 -9.76 37.86 -0.90
N GLU A 44 -9.06 38.07 0.22
CA GLU A 44 -7.70 38.63 0.20
C GLU A 44 -6.66 37.66 -0.37
N GLN A 45 -6.87 36.35 -0.20
CA GLN A 45 -5.93 35.32 -0.65
C GLN A 45 -6.31 34.68 -1.98
N GLY A 46 -7.53 34.90 -2.47
CA GLY A 46 -8.04 34.19 -3.65
C GLY A 46 -8.10 32.67 -3.43
N ALA A 47 -8.45 32.25 -2.22
CA ALA A 47 -8.54 30.85 -1.81
C ALA A 47 -9.95 30.54 -1.26
N LEU A 48 -10.39 29.31 -1.49
CA LEU A 48 -11.58 28.71 -0.90
C LEU A 48 -11.15 27.85 0.28
N ILE A 49 -11.81 28.02 1.43
CA ILE A 49 -11.63 27.18 2.61
C ILE A 49 -12.74 26.14 2.58
N ILE A 50 -12.36 24.89 2.40
CA ILE A 50 -13.28 23.75 2.32
C ILE A 50 -13.20 23.00 3.64
N LEU A 51 -14.36 22.79 4.24
CA LEU A 51 -14.53 21.97 5.44
C LEU A 51 -15.10 20.62 5.05
N SER A 52 -14.45 19.58 5.52
CA SER A 52 -14.91 18.21 5.40
C SER A 52 -14.69 17.46 6.71
N SER A 53 -15.33 16.30 6.84
CA SER A 53 -15.16 15.44 8.02
C SER A 53 -14.23 14.27 7.71
N ILE A 54 -13.32 14.00 8.65
CA ILE A 54 -12.49 12.78 8.71
C ILE A 54 -12.67 12.21 10.11
N ASP A 55 -13.21 11.00 10.21
CA ASP A 55 -13.53 10.36 11.49
C ASP A 55 -14.46 11.24 12.38
N SER A 56 -13.90 11.76 13.48
CA SER A 56 -14.53 12.68 14.44
C SER A 56 -13.93 14.10 14.40
N LYS A 57 -13.07 14.36 13.43
CA LYS A 57 -12.30 15.59 13.24
C LYS A 57 -12.79 16.32 11.99
N THR A 58 -12.62 17.64 11.99
CA THR A 58 -12.85 18.44 10.77
C THR A 58 -11.55 18.66 10.05
N LEU A 59 -11.53 18.36 8.76
CA LEU A 59 -10.46 18.73 7.86
C LEU A 59 -10.74 20.12 7.29
N VAL A 60 -9.85 21.06 7.55
CA VAL A 60 -9.84 22.39 6.95
C VAL A 60 -8.85 22.41 5.81
N SER A 61 -9.34 22.64 4.59
CA SER A 61 -8.54 22.57 3.37
C SER A 61 -8.56 23.91 2.64
N PHE A 62 -7.39 24.43 2.33
CA PHE A 62 -7.24 25.67 1.56
C PHE A 62 -6.99 25.33 0.10
N VAL A 63 -7.93 25.68 -0.76
CA VAL A 63 -7.88 25.41 -2.21
C VAL A 63 -7.80 26.72 -2.96
N ASN A 64 -6.86 26.82 -3.90
CA ASN A 64 -6.72 28.00 -4.72
C ASN A 64 -7.93 28.14 -5.67
N GLU A 65 -8.59 29.30 -5.63
CA GLU A 65 -9.80 29.58 -6.39
C GLU A 65 -9.57 29.53 -7.92
N THR A 66 -8.33 29.76 -8.37
CA THR A 66 -7.99 29.86 -9.81
C THR A 66 -7.81 28.52 -10.50
N ASN A 67 -7.15 27.56 -9.85
CA ASN A 67 -6.73 26.30 -10.46
C ASN A 67 -7.24 25.06 -9.72
N GLY A 68 -7.93 25.22 -8.58
CA GLY A 68 -8.40 24.09 -7.77
C GLY A 68 -7.29 23.31 -7.06
N GLN A 69 -6.06 23.82 -7.09
CA GLN A 69 -4.92 23.18 -6.44
C GLN A 69 -5.01 23.34 -4.93
N LEU A 70 -4.71 22.25 -4.21
CA LEU A 70 -4.60 22.27 -2.76
C LEU A 70 -3.36 23.05 -2.33
N LEU A 71 -3.53 24.00 -1.42
CA LEU A 71 -2.44 24.79 -0.84
C LEU A 71 -1.97 24.16 0.47
N HIS A 72 -2.89 23.89 1.39
CA HIS A 72 -2.61 23.32 2.70
C HIS A 72 -3.85 22.65 3.28
N ARG A 73 -3.64 21.66 4.15
CA ARG A 73 -4.68 20.96 4.91
C ARG A 73 -4.31 20.90 6.38
N GLN A 74 -5.31 21.06 7.22
CA GLN A 74 -5.15 20.97 8.67
C GLN A 74 -6.31 20.19 9.28
N LEU A 75 -5.97 19.26 10.17
CA LEU A 75 -6.96 18.53 10.97
C LEU A 75 -7.28 19.32 12.24
N TRP A 76 -8.56 19.57 12.44
CA TRP A 76 -9.11 20.18 13.64
C TRP A 76 -9.69 19.11 14.57
N GLY A 77 -9.36 19.22 15.86
CA GLY A 77 -9.60 18.17 16.86
C GLY A 77 -11.07 17.87 17.18
N SER A 78 -12.01 18.71 16.75
CA SER A 78 -13.44 18.49 16.96
C SER A 78 -14.24 18.62 15.68
N LYS A 79 -15.44 18.04 15.65
CA LYS A 79 -16.32 18.08 14.48
C LYS A 79 -17.04 19.41 14.41
N THR A 80 -17.00 20.05 13.26
CA THR A 80 -17.68 21.32 13.01
C THR A 80 -19.13 21.09 12.61
N SER A 81 -20.02 21.85 13.21
CA SER A 81 -21.44 21.93 12.84
C SER A 81 -21.70 23.00 11.80
N ASP A 82 -21.02 24.15 11.92
CA ASP A 82 -21.25 25.30 11.06
C ASP A 82 -20.01 26.19 10.99
N ALA A 83 -19.90 26.99 9.92
CA ALA A 83 -18.77 27.87 9.68
C ALA A 83 -19.22 29.22 9.10
N MET A 84 -18.46 30.28 9.43
CA MET A 84 -18.73 31.64 8.99
C MET A 84 -17.43 32.41 8.77
N MET A 85 -17.37 33.23 7.73
CA MET A 85 -16.30 34.21 7.56
C MET A 85 -16.70 35.55 8.21
N LEU A 86 -15.81 36.18 8.98
CA LEU A 86 -16.11 37.52 9.52
C LEU A 86 -16.05 38.57 8.40
N PRO A 87 -17.05 39.46 8.30
CA PRO A 87 -17.01 40.60 7.39
C PRO A 87 -15.78 41.47 7.67
N ASP A 88 -15.08 41.90 6.62
CA ASP A 88 -13.93 42.82 6.67
C ASP A 88 -12.73 42.35 7.52
N SER A 89 -12.58 41.04 7.77
CA SER A 89 -11.42 40.50 8.47
C SER A 89 -10.93 39.18 7.87
N ASN A 90 -9.64 38.88 8.03
CA ASN A 90 -9.02 37.60 7.66
C ASN A 90 -9.30 36.49 8.68
N HIS A 91 -10.45 36.49 9.35
CA HIS A 91 -10.76 35.46 10.34
C HIS A 91 -12.03 34.69 9.98
N TYR A 92 -11.95 33.37 10.11
CA TYR A 92 -13.11 32.48 10.01
C TYR A 92 -13.44 31.86 11.37
N LEU A 93 -14.73 31.61 11.59
CA LEU A 93 -15.29 31.01 12.79
C LEU A 93 -15.70 29.59 12.47
N LEU A 94 -15.28 28.66 13.32
CA LEU A 94 -15.78 27.29 13.33
C LEU A 94 -16.63 27.09 14.58
N ARG A 95 -17.86 26.62 14.40
CA ARG A 95 -18.78 26.26 15.47
C ARG A 95 -18.81 24.76 15.64
N ASP A 96 -18.45 24.29 16.82
CA ASP A 96 -18.53 22.88 17.21
C ASP A 96 -19.99 22.45 17.49
N TYR A 97 -20.27 21.15 17.45
CA TYR A 97 -21.55 20.58 17.92
C TYR A 97 -21.83 20.88 19.39
N ASP A 98 -20.78 21.06 20.21
CA ASP A 98 -20.89 21.51 21.60
C ASP A 98 -21.25 23.00 21.74
N GLY A 99 -21.37 23.72 20.62
CA GLY A 99 -21.73 25.15 20.61
C GLY A 99 -20.58 26.11 20.92
N LYS A 100 -19.35 25.62 21.06
CA LYS A 100 -18.14 26.46 21.19
C LYS A 100 -17.75 27.05 19.83
N ILE A 101 -17.31 28.31 19.84
CA ILE A 101 -16.85 29.00 18.62
C ILE A 101 -15.35 29.27 18.73
N SER A 102 -14.60 28.79 17.74
CA SER A 102 -13.16 29.01 17.61
C SER A 102 -12.87 29.94 16.43
N VAL A 103 -11.97 30.91 16.65
CA VAL A 103 -11.54 31.87 15.62
C VAL A 103 -10.19 31.46 15.06
N PHE A 104 -10.12 31.39 13.74
CA PHE A 104 -8.92 31.05 12.99
C PHE A 104 -8.57 32.16 12.02
N ASP A 105 -7.28 32.38 11.83
CA ASP A 105 -6.77 33.26 10.78
C ASP A 105 -6.81 32.51 9.44
N SER A 106 -7.41 33.14 8.43
CA SER A 106 -7.51 32.60 7.07
C SER A 106 -6.16 32.49 6.38
N SER A 107 -5.17 33.29 6.81
CA SER A 107 -3.88 33.35 6.15
C SER A 107 -2.87 32.32 6.66
N SER A 108 -2.87 32.07 7.96
CA SER A 108 -1.97 31.11 8.60
C SER A 108 -2.65 29.77 8.94
N GLY A 109 -3.99 29.72 8.96
CA GLY A 109 -4.75 28.58 9.48
C GLY A 109 -4.67 28.43 11.01
N LEU A 110 -3.96 29.32 11.70
CA LEU A 110 -3.71 29.21 13.13
C LEU A 110 -4.91 29.71 13.95
N GLN A 111 -5.21 28.99 15.02
CA GLN A 111 -6.21 29.40 15.99
C GLN A 111 -5.70 30.62 16.76
N THR A 112 -6.50 31.68 16.79
CA THR A 112 -6.12 32.93 17.49
C THR A 112 -6.78 33.02 18.87
N THR A 113 -8.11 32.83 18.95
CA THR A 113 -8.87 32.93 20.21
C THR A 113 -10.12 32.03 20.19
N THR A 114 -10.61 31.68 21.38
CA THR A 114 -11.87 30.94 21.59
C THR A 114 -12.85 31.87 22.31
N TYR A 115 -14.07 32.02 21.79
CA TYR A 115 -15.12 32.82 22.43
C TYR A 115 -16.31 31.92 22.78
N ASP A 116 -16.96 32.19 23.93
CA ASP A 116 -18.28 31.63 24.23
C ASP A 116 -19.35 32.34 23.40
N ALA A 117 -20.19 31.55 22.73
CA ALA A 117 -21.08 31.88 21.60
C ALA A 117 -22.26 32.82 21.89
N SER A 118 -22.12 33.80 22.78
CA SER A 118 -23.28 34.53 23.32
C SER A 118 -23.63 35.86 22.64
N ASN A 119 -22.85 36.39 21.68
CA ASN A 119 -23.12 37.73 21.09
C ASN A 119 -22.82 37.90 19.59
N VAL A 120 -22.64 36.84 18.80
CA VAL A 120 -22.32 36.96 17.35
C VAL A 120 -23.49 36.44 16.52
N GLU A 121 -24.01 37.29 15.63
CA GLU A 121 -24.94 36.85 14.57
C GLU A 121 -24.20 35.92 13.62
N PHE A 122 -24.57 34.64 13.62
CA PHE A 122 -23.92 33.61 12.82
C PHE A 122 -24.65 33.40 11.50
N VAL A 123 -23.99 33.70 10.37
CA VAL A 123 -24.49 33.38 9.02
C VAL A 123 -23.83 32.08 8.58
N SER A 124 -24.62 31.01 8.50
CA SER A 124 -24.12 29.70 8.05
C SER A 124 -23.59 29.78 6.62
N ALA A 125 -22.37 29.28 6.43
CA ALA A 125 -21.80 29.02 5.11
C ALA A 125 -22.04 27.58 4.63
N CYS A 126 -22.48 26.69 5.53
CA CYS A 126 -22.77 25.29 5.23
C CYS A 126 -24.12 25.10 4.53
N ASP A 127 -25.08 26.01 4.77
CA ASP A 127 -26.35 26.07 4.04
C ASP A 127 -26.42 27.35 3.20
N PRO A 128 -26.00 27.33 1.93
CA PRO A 128 -26.01 28.52 1.09
C PRO A 128 -27.45 29.02 0.91
N LYS A 129 -27.69 30.31 1.17
CA LYS A 129 -29.01 30.92 0.98
C LYS A 129 -29.38 30.94 -0.51
N LEU A 130 -30.18 29.97 -0.94
CA LEU A 130 -30.66 29.83 -2.32
C LEU A 130 -32.04 30.50 -2.55
N THR A 131 -32.48 31.39 -1.67
CA THR A 131 -33.84 31.99 -1.72
C THR A 131 -34.15 32.69 -3.04
N ASP A 132 -33.13 33.26 -3.68
CA ASP A 132 -33.23 34.05 -4.92
C ASP A 132 -32.66 33.31 -6.14
N VAL A 133 -32.51 31.98 -6.05
CA VAL A 133 -31.90 31.15 -7.10
C VAL A 133 -32.88 30.10 -7.61
N LYS A 134 -33.12 30.07 -8.92
CA LYS A 134 -33.90 29.02 -9.58
C LYS A 134 -32.97 28.01 -10.24
N VAL A 135 -32.89 26.82 -9.67
CA VAL A 135 -32.12 25.70 -10.23
C VAL A 135 -32.99 24.94 -11.24
N THR A 136 -32.50 24.83 -12.47
CA THR A 136 -33.08 23.98 -13.53
C THR A 136 -32.09 22.89 -13.91
N THR A 137 -32.57 21.82 -14.55
CA THR A 137 -31.75 20.66 -14.99
C THR A 137 -30.46 20.99 -15.75
N HIS A 138 -30.36 22.15 -16.39
CA HIS A 138 -29.17 22.54 -17.19
C HIS A 138 -28.65 23.94 -16.87
N SER A 139 -29.30 24.66 -15.95
CA SER A 139 -28.86 26.01 -15.61
C SER A 139 -29.33 26.47 -14.24
N LEU A 140 -28.48 27.26 -13.59
CA LEU A 140 -28.78 27.97 -12.36
C LEU A 140 -29.04 29.44 -12.72
N GLN A 141 -30.25 29.91 -12.45
CA GLN A 141 -30.69 31.27 -12.75
C GLN A 141 -30.74 32.09 -11.46
N VAL A 142 -30.02 33.20 -11.41
CA VAL A 142 -30.06 34.14 -10.28
C VAL A 142 -31.15 35.16 -10.55
N LEU A 143 -32.11 35.25 -9.64
CA LEU A 143 -33.25 36.14 -9.71
C LEU A 143 -33.00 37.38 -8.86
N GLU A 144 -33.44 38.53 -9.35
CA GLU A 144 -33.42 39.77 -8.57
C GLU A 144 -34.52 39.74 -7.48
N ALA A 145 -34.16 40.04 -6.23
CA ALA A 145 -35.01 39.88 -5.04
C ALA A 145 -36.38 40.57 -5.12
N GLU A 146 -36.49 41.70 -5.83
CA GLU A 146 -37.72 42.49 -5.93
C GLU A 146 -38.53 42.20 -7.21
N SER A 147 -37.85 42.00 -8.35
CA SER A 147 -38.49 41.88 -9.67
C SER A 147 -38.68 40.44 -10.16
N LYS A 148 -37.98 39.48 -9.55
CA LYS A 148 -37.85 38.07 -9.99
C LYS A 148 -37.44 37.92 -11.47
N LEU A 149 -36.78 38.93 -12.04
CA LEU A 149 -36.20 38.85 -13.36
C LEU A 149 -34.85 38.11 -13.29
N GLU A 150 -34.55 37.36 -14.35
CA GLU A 150 -33.27 36.66 -14.50
C GLU A 150 -32.18 37.69 -14.79
N VAL A 151 -31.21 37.80 -13.88
CA VAL A 151 -30.07 38.72 -14.01
C VAL A 151 -28.87 37.97 -14.60
N LEU A 152 -28.58 36.78 -14.07
CA LEU A 152 -27.39 36.00 -14.41
C LEU A 152 -27.78 34.52 -14.59
N ARG A 153 -27.12 33.86 -15.56
CA ARG A 153 -27.35 32.44 -15.87
C ARG A 153 -26.03 31.68 -15.87
N VAL A 154 -25.99 30.62 -15.09
CA VAL A 154 -24.87 29.67 -15.04
C VAL A 154 -25.30 28.37 -15.70
N ASN A 155 -24.52 27.87 -16.65
CA ASN A 155 -24.78 26.57 -17.26
C ASN A 155 -24.19 25.47 -16.38
N VAL A 156 -25.04 24.57 -15.92
CA VAL A 156 -24.68 23.52 -14.98
C VAL A 156 -24.82 22.17 -15.68
N SER A 157 -23.99 21.19 -15.29
CA SER A 157 -24.10 19.82 -15.79
C SER A 157 -25.49 19.24 -15.53
N SER A 158 -25.95 18.36 -16.43
CA SER A 158 -27.20 17.61 -16.24
C SER A 158 -27.15 16.61 -15.08
N THR A 159 -25.95 16.33 -14.57
CA THR A 159 -25.67 15.41 -13.44
C THR A 159 -25.51 16.16 -12.10
N LEU A 160 -26.07 17.36 -11.97
CA LEU A 160 -26.07 18.15 -10.74
C LEU A 160 -26.72 17.38 -9.59
N ASP A 161 -26.02 17.27 -8.47
CA ASP A 161 -26.53 16.70 -7.22
C ASP A 161 -26.86 17.81 -6.22
N THR A 162 -25.83 18.51 -5.68
CA THR A 162 -26.02 19.60 -4.71
C THR A 162 -25.15 20.82 -5.03
N VAL A 163 -25.63 22.01 -4.68
CA VAL A 163 -24.84 23.25 -4.72
C VAL A 163 -24.23 23.47 -3.34
N VAL A 164 -22.91 23.41 -3.27
CA VAL A 164 -22.15 23.47 -2.01
C VAL A 164 -21.77 24.91 -1.67
N PHE A 165 -21.47 25.73 -2.69
CA PHE A 165 -21.10 27.13 -2.52
C PHE A 165 -21.80 28.01 -3.54
N PHE A 166 -22.30 29.14 -3.08
CA PHE A 166 -22.89 30.17 -3.93
C PHE A 166 -22.57 31.55 -3.38
N SER A 167 -21.96 32.40 -4.20
CA SER A 167 -21.63 33.79 -3.87
C SER A 167 -21.93 34.68 -5.07
N THR A 168 -22.65 35.78 -4.85
CA THR A 168 -23.02 36.73 -5.90
C THR A 168 -23.12 38.16 -5.37
N ASP A 169 -22.78 39.11 -6.24
CA ASP A 169 -23.01 40.56 -6.03
C ASP A 169 -24.40 41.01 -6.55
N TYR A 170 -25.24 40.05 -6.99
CA TYR A 170 -26.55 40.24 -7.64
C TYR A 170 -26.53 41.23 -8.84
N SER A 171 -25.36 41.49 -9.42
CA SER A 171 -25.20 42.48 -10.49
C SER A 171 -24.34 42.00 -11.65
N SER A 172 -23.17 41.45 -11.37
CA SER A 172 -22.19 41.10 -12.40
C SER A 172 -21.45 39.81 -12.15
N ILE A 173 -21.15 39.46 -10.89
CA ILE A 173 -20.30 38.32 -10.52
C ILE A 173 -21.14 37.21 -9.88
N VAL A 174 -20.95 35.99 -10.38
CA VAL A 174 -21.48 34.76 -9.77
C VAL A 174 -20.35 33.77 -9.61
N LYS A 175 -20.24 33.19 -8.42
CA LYS A 175 -19.34 32.08 -8.10
C LYS A 175 -20.19 30.92 -7.59
N VAL A 176 -20.01 29.74 -8.19
CA VAL A 176 -20.75 28.53 -7.84
C VAL A 176 -19.78 27.36 -7.71
N LEU A 177 -19.93 26.57 -6.65
CA LEU A 177 -19.35 25.24 -6.54
C LEU A 177 -20.49 24.24 -6.36
N TYR A 178 -20.50 23.18 -7.16
CA TYR A 178 -21.51 22.14 -7.06
C TYR A 178 -20.91 20.74 -7.21
N SER A 179 -21.57 19.75 -6.61
CA SER A 179 -21.26 18.34 -6.75
C SER A 179 -22.04 17.71 -7.91
N THR A 180 -21.45 16.73 -8.57
CA THR A 180 -22.14 15.86 -9.53
C THR A 180 -22.41 14.48 -8.95
N THR A 181 -23.39 13.76 -9.50
CA THR A 181 -23.64 12.33 -9.17
C THR A 181 -22.43 11.45 -9.43
N ASP A 182 -21.56 11.86 -10.36
CA ASP A 182 -20.31 11.17 -10.68
C ASP A 182 -19.20 11.47 -9.66
N GLY A 183 -19.49 12.15 -8.55
CA GLY A 183 -18.55 12.49 -7.48
C GLY A 183 -17.49 13.52 -7.89
N LYS A 184 -17.78 14.40 -8.87
CA LYS A 184 -16.89 15.48 -9.27
C LYS A 184 -17.38 16.80 -8.66
N TYR A 185 -16.44 17.65 -8.27
CA TYR A 185 -16.73 19.02 -7.86
C TYR A 185 -16.35 19.98 -8.98
N VAL A 186 -17.30 20.81 -9.38
CA VAL A 186 -17.11 21.79 -10.45
C VAL A 186 -17.25 23.19 -9.87
N TYR A 187 -16.20 23.99 -10.01
CA TYR A 187 -16.21 25.41 -9.65
C TYR A 187 -16.32 26.27 -10.90
N GLN A 188 -17.21 27.25 -10.85
CA GLN A 188 -17.41 28.20 -11.94
C GLN A 188 -17.48 29.63 -11.39
N SER A 189 -16.71 30.54 -11.99
CA SER A 189 -16.80 31.97 -11.73
C SER A 189 -17.14 32.70 -13.02
N LEU A 190 -18.22 33.47 -13.01
CA LEU A 190 -18.72 34.24 -14.15
C LEU A 190 -18.70 35.73 -13.83
N LYS A 191 -18.44 36.54 -14.86
CA LYS A 191 -18.65 37.99 -14.84
C LYS A 191 -19.45 38.40 -16.07
N ASN A 192 -20.60 39.04 -15.88
CA ASN A 192 -21.52 39.44 -16.96
C ASN A 192 -21.90 38.29 -17.91
N ASN A 193 -22.18 37.09 -17.37
CA ASN A 193 -22.43 35.85 -18.12
C ASN A 193 -21.25 35.32 -18.98
N GLU A 194 -20.06 35.90 -18.87
CA GLU A 194 -18.83 35.33 -19.44
C GLU A 194 -18.08 34.52 -18.37
N MET A 195 -17.66 33.30 -18.73
CA MET A 195 -16.88 32.41 -17.87
C MET A 195 -15.49 32.99 -17.65
N LEU A 196 -15.15 33.31 -16.40
CA LEU A 196 -13.80 33.74 -16.03
C LEU A 196 -12.91 32.56 -15.66
N LYS A 197 -13.43 31.64 -14.84
CA LYS A 197 -12.66 30.53 -14.27
C LYS A 197 -13.54 29.29 -14.19
N GLU A 198 -12.95 28.14 -14.52
CA GLU A 198 -13.54 26.83 -14.34
C GLU A 198 -12.45 25.83 -13.96
N TRP A 199 -12.69 25.04 -12.93
CA TRP A 199 -11.88 23.87 -12.63
C TRP A 199 -12.78 22.73 -12.16
N ILE A 200 -12.32 21.51 -12.42
CA ILE A 200 -12.99 20.27 -12.05
C ILE A 200 -12.02 19.49 -11.18
N ARG A 201 -12.50 19.06 -10.00
CA ARG A 201 -11.75 18.20 -9.11
C ARG A 201 -12.47 16.88 -8.95
N GLU A 202 -11.72 15.79 -9.12
CA GLU A 202 -12.18 14.43 -8.87
C GLU A 202 -11.53 13.97 -7.56
N ASP A 203 -12.27 14.08 -6.47
CA ASP A 203 -11.83 13.54 -5.18
C ASP A 203 -12.30 12.10 -5.01
N LEU A 204 -11.66 11.38 -4.10
CA LEU A 204 -12.16 10.10 -3.64
C LEU A 204 -13.51 10.34 -2.94
N ASN A 205 -14.57 9.67 -3.40
CA ASN A 205 -15.91 9.87 -2.85
C ASN A 205 -16.06 9.06 -1.55
N GLY A 206 -15.50 9.60 -0.47
CA GLY A 206 -15.58 9.03 0.89
C GLY A 206 -14.30 8.32 1.35
N GLU A 207 -14.40 7.57 2.45
CA GLU A 207 -13.28 6.83 3.04
C GLU A 207 -13.18 5.41 2.45
N VAL A 208 -11.96 4.91 2.23
CA VAL A 208 -11.74 3.54 1.75
C VAL A 208 -12.03 2.54 2.88
N ILE A 209 -12.94 1.59 2.61
CA ILE A 209 -13.28 0.51 3.56
C ILE A 209 -12.49 -0.77 3.24
N ALA A 210 -12.44 -1.13 1.97
CA ALA A 210 -11.83 -2.36 1.50
C ALA A 210 -11.01 -2.10 0.23
N HIS A 211 -9.96 -2.88 0.04
CA HIS A 211 -9.09 -2.79 -1.12
C HIS A 211 -8.68 -4.18 -1.60
N THR A 212 -8.31 -4.28 -2.87
CA THR A 212 -7.65 -5.46 -3.44
C THR A 212 -6.74 -5.05 -4.59
N PHE A 213 -5.80 -5.93 -4.95
CA PHE A 213 -4.88 -5.71 -6.06
C PHE A 213 -5.15 -6.70 -7.19
N ILE A 214 -5.33 -6.17 -8.39
CA ILE A 214 -5.46 -6.97 -9.61
C ILE A 214 -4.11 -6.96 -10.32
N ASN A 215 -3.59 -8.16 -10.60
CA ASN A 215 -2.42 -8.33 -11.45
C ASN A 215 -2.85 -8.28 -12.92
N LEU A 216 -2.28 -7.36 -13.70
CA LEU A 216 -2.50 -7.33 -15.14
C LEU A 216 -1.74 -8.49 -15.79
N ILE A 217 -2.46 -9.34 -16.52
CA ILE A 217 -1.88 -10.51 -17.18
C ILE A 217 -1.18 -10.07 -18.47
N ASP A 218 0.05 -10.56 -18.68
CA ASP A 218 0.73 -10.39 -19.96
C ASP A 218 0.16 -11.35 -21.01
N GLY A 219 -0.50 -10.80 -22.03
CA GLY A 219 -0.99 -11.57 -23.17
C GLY A 219 0.12 -12.32 -23.92
N SER A 220 1.38 -11.86 -23.86
CA SER A 220 2.51 -12.54 -24.50
C SER A 220 2.86 -13.85 -23.80
N LEU A 221 2.88 -13.87 -22.46
CA LEU A 221 3.13 -15.06 -21.67
C LEU A 221 2.02 -16.09 -21.81
N GLN A 222 0.78 -15.64 -21.97
CA GLN A 222 -0.35 -16.54 -22.20
C GLN A 222 -0.15 -17.37 -23.48
N THR A 223 0.26 -16.73 -24.59
CA THR A 223 0.55 -17.47 -25.83
C THR A 223 1.64 -18.52 -25.65
N ILE A 224 2.70 -18.20 -24.89
CA ILE A 224 3.79 -19.14 -24.61
C ILE A 224 3.31 -20.28 -23.70
N SER A 225 2.47 -19.97 -22.71
CA SER A 225 1.91 -20.98 -21.80
C SER A 225 0.99 -21.96 -22.53
N GLU A 226 0.17 -21.46 -23.47
CA GLU A 226 -0.70 -22.27 -24.32
C GLU A 226 0.13 -23.13 -25.26
N GLU A 227 1.18 -22.58 -25.88
CA GLU A 227 2.11 -23.35 -26.71
C GLU A 227 2.81 -24.46 -25.91
N LEU A 228 3.27 -24.19 -24.69
CA LEU A 228 3.86 -25.21 -23.81
C LEU A 228 2.84 -26.27 -23.43
N ALA A 229 1.61 -25.88 -23.09
CA ALA A 229 0.53 -26.82 -22.80
C ALA A 229 0.19 -27.71 -24.01
N THR A 230 0.21 -27.14 -25.22
CA THR A 230 0.05 -27.94 -26.44
C THR A 230 1.26 -28.85 -26.69
N GLU A 231 2.48 -28.40 -26.35
CA GLU A 231 3.69 -29.22 -26.48
C GLU A 231 3.63 -30.43 -25.54
N ASP A 232 3.23 -30.22 -24.29
CA ASP A 232 3.08 -31.26 -23.26
C ASP A 232 1.93 -32.23 -23.57
N ALA A 233 0.93 -31.80 -24.35
CA ALA A 233 -0.18 -32.65 -24.76
C ALA A 233 0.21 -33.69 -25.84
N PHE A 234 1.33 -33.50 -26.55
CA PHE A 234 1.77 -34.47 -27.56
C PHE A 234 2.34 -35.73 -26.90
N GLN A 235 1.84 -36.89 -27.31
CA GLN A 235 2.37 -38.19 -26.84
C GLN A 235 3.72 -38.55 -27.48
N ASN A 236 3.99 -38.03 -28.68
CA ASN A 236 5.19 -38.32 -29.47
C ASN A 236 6.21 -37.17 -29.40
N VAL A 237 7.42 -37.46 -28.92
CA VAL A 237 8.53 -36.48 -28.82
C VAL A 237 8.87 -35.84 -30.18
N TRP A 238 8.76 -36.60 -31.27
CA TRP A 238 9.04 -36.09 -32.62
C TRP A 238 8.02 -35.04 -33.07
N GLU A 239 6.75 -35.20 -32.71
CA GLU A 239 5.69 -34.24 -33.05
C GLU A 239 5.88 -32.94 -32.26
N ALA A 240 6.16 -33.06 -30.96
CA ALA A 240 6.53 -31.92 -30.12
C ALA A 240 7.76 -31.17 -30.67
N TYR A 241 8.81 -31.89 -31.09
CA TYR A 241 9.99 -31.28 -31.70
C TYR A 241 9.67 -30.55 -33.01
N VAL A 242 8.89 -31.17 -33.90
CA VAL A 242 8.49 -30.56 -35.17
C VAL A 242 7.67 -29.30 -34.90
N PHE A 243 6.71 -29.35 -33.97
CA PHE A 243 5.92 -28.19 -33.54
C PHE A 243 6.81 -27.06 -33.03
N ARG A 244 7.74 -27.35 -32.12
CA ARG A 244 8.67 -26.35 -31.59
C ARG A 244 9.51 -25.70 -32.69
N VAL A 245 10.03 -26.50 -33.63
CA VAL A 245 10.87 -25.99 -34.73
C VAL A 245 10.04 -25.13 -35.69
N THR A 246 8.84 -25.57 -36.08
CA THR A 246 7.99 -24.80 -37.01
C THR A 246 7.54 -23.49 -36.39
N THR A 247 7.14 -23.48 -35.12
CA THR A 247 6.73 -22.27 -34.40
C THR A 247 7.89 -21.29 -34.26
N ASN A 248 9.08 -21.75 -33.81
CA ASN A 248 10.26 -20.90 -33.69
C ASN A 248 10.74 -20.36 -35.06
N TRP A 249 10.67 -21.18 -36.12
CA TRP A 249 10.99 -20.74 -37.47
C TRP A 249 10.01 -19.66 -37.96
N GLY A 250 8.73 -19.80 -37.62
CA GLY A 250 7.71 -18.79 -37.85
C GLY A 250 8.07 -17.46 -37.19
N ARG A 251 8.39 -17.46 -35.89
CA ARG A 251 8.80 -16.26 -35.14
C ARG A 251 10.06 -15.60 -35.71
N LEU A 252 11.07 -16.42 -36.08
CA LEU A 252 12.29 -15.91 -36.70
C LEU A 252 11.99 -15.23 -38.04
N ARG A 253 11.15 -15.85 -38.87
CA ARG A 253 10.74 -15.30 -40.17
C ARG A 253 9.98 -13.98 -40.01
N GLU A 254 9.09 -13.89 -39.01
CA GLU A 254 8.36 -12.67 -38.71
C GLU A 254 9.28 -11.55 -38.23
N THR A 255 10.19 -11.85 -37.30
CA THR A 255 11.19 -10.89 -36.81
C THR A 255 12.10 -10.38 -37.94
N LEU A 256 12.50 -11.27 -38.86
CA LEU A 256 13.26 -10.90 -40.05
C LEU A 256 12.43 -10.04 -41.02
N ARG A 257 11.14 -10.32 -41.17
CA ARG A 257 10.22 -9.50 -42.00
C ARG A 257 10.09 -8.09 -41.44
N GLU A 258 9.85 -7.94 -40.14
CA GLU A 258 9.73 -6.64 -39.47
C GLU A 258 11.01 -5.81 -39.59
N SER A 259 12.16 -6.45 -39.47
CA SER A 259 13.47 -5.79 -39.59
C SER A 259 13.92 -5.56 -41.03
N GLY A 260 13.09 -5.87 -42.03
CA GLY A 260 13.41 -5.74 -43.45
C GLY A 260 14.60 -6.60 -43.88
N TYR A 261 14.73 -7.80 -43.30
CA TYR A 261 15.79 -8.79 -43.51
C TYR A 261 17.22 -8.27 -43.23
N SER A 262 17.35 -7.15 -42.51
CA SER A 262 18.65 -6.59 -42.14
C SER A 262 19.08 -7.10 -40.78
N ILE A 263 20.14 -7.92 -40.75
CA ILE A 263 20.74 -8.42 -39.51
C ILE A 263 21.18 -7.27 -38.59
N GLY A 264 21.68 -6.17 -39.17
CA GLY A 264 22.04 -4.97 -38.42
C GLY A 264 20.86 -4.34 -37.69
N LYS A 265 19.67 -4.29 -38.32
CA LYS A 265 18.43 -3.79 -37.69
C LYS A 265 17.91 -4.73 -36.60
N VAL A 266 18.05 -6.04 -36.79
CA VAL A 266 17.74 -7.03 -35.75
C VAL A 266 18.64 -6.80 -34.53
N LEU A 267 19.95 -6.64 -34.76
CA LEU A 267 20.92 -6.44 -33.68
C LEU A 267 20.72 -5.09 -32.98
N THR A 268 20.38 -4.03 -33.71
CA THR A 268 20.07 -2.73 -33.07
C THR A 268 18.74 -2.75 -32.34
N LYS A 269 17.71 -3.48 -32.82
CA LYS A 269 16.46 -3.70 -32.08
C LYS A 269 16.73 -4.48 -30.78
N LEU A 270 17.59 -5.49 -30.84
CA LEU A 270 18.05 -6.25 -29.66
C LEU A 270 18.86 -5.38 -28.67
N MET A 271 19.69 -4.46 -29.17
CA MET A 271 20.47 -3.57 -28.28
C MET A 271 19.69 -2.34 -27.77
N LYS A 272 18.60 -1.94 -28.45
CA LYS A 272 17.70 -0.84 -28.06
C LYS A 272 16.51 -1.29 -27.19
N LEU A 273 16.54 -2.52 -26.67
CA LEU A 273 15.44 -3.12 -25.89
C LEU A 273 15.02 -2.32 -24.63
N ASP A 274 15.75 -1.28 -24.23
CA ASP A 274 15.57 -0.62 -22.94
C ASP A 274 14.87 0.75 -22.92
N SER A 275 14.53 1.43 -24.03
CA SER A 275 14.03 2.82 -23.91
C SER A 275 12.61 3.11 -24.40
N ASP A 276 12.18 2.65 -25.59
CA ASP A 276 10.91 3.17 -26.15
C ASP A 276 10.12 2.17 -27.01
N ALA A 277 10.59 0.93 -27.15
CA ALA A 277 10.04 -0.02 -28.12
C ALA A 277 8.92 -0.92 -27.55
N PHE A 278 8.74 -0.95 -26.23
CA PHE A 278 7.64 -1.63 -25.56
C PHE A 278 6.86 -0.59 -24.77
N GLY A 279 5.82 0.00 -25.36
CA GLY A 279 4.81 0.69 -24.54
C GLY A 279 4.21 -0.32 -23.55
N ALA A 280 4.11 0.03 -22.27
CA ALA A 280 3.56 -0.75 -21.14
C ALA A 280 4.06 -2.20 -20.93
N GLY A 281 4.74 -2.82 -21.90
CA GLY A 281 5.10 -4.24 -21.92
C GLY A 281 6.14 -4.68 -20.88
N PRO A 282 7.23 -3.94 -20.58
CA PRO A 282 8.22 -4.38 -19.62
C PRO A 282 7.66 -4.41 -18.20
N ASP A 283 6.81 -3.44 -17.89
CA ASP A 283 6.22 -3.27 -16.57
C ASP A 283 5.18 -4.35 -16.24
N VAL A 284 4.43 -4.79 -17.25
CA VAL A 284 3.53 -5.95 -17.12
C VAL A 284 4.35 -7.23 -16.87
N VAL A 285 5.46 -7.43 -17.61
CA VAL A 285 6.36 -8.58 -17.39
C VAL A 285 6.96 -8.56 -15.97
N PHE A 286 7.40 -7.39 -15.51
CA PHE A 286 7.95 -7.22 -14.16
C PHE A 286 6.87 -7.22 -13.06
N GLY A 287 5.59 -7.28 -13.41
CA GLY A 287 4.48 -7.26 -12.45
C GLY A 287 4.40 -5.95 -11.67
N LEU A 288 4.89 -4.86 -12.28
CA LEU A 288 4.79 -3.50 -11.77
C LEU A 288 3.45 -2.86 -12.15
N ALA A 289 2.89 -3.27 -13.30
CA ALA A 289 1.58 -2.84 -13.75
C ALA A 289 0.49 -3.62 -13.00
N LYS A 290 -0.10 -3.00 -11.99
CA LYS A 290 -1.19 -3.55 -11.18
C LYS A 290 -2.30 -2.52 -11.05
N LEU A 291 -3.53 -2.98 -10.87
CA LEU A 291 -4.65 -2.11 -10.53
C LEU A 291 -4.96 -2.24 -9.04
N LEU A 292 -5.00 -1.11 -8.34
CA LEU A 292 -5.51 -1.01 -6.99
C LEU A 292 -7.01 -0.73 -7.08
N VAL A 293 -7.83 -1.69 -6.65
CA VAL A 293 -9.27 -1.53 -6.56
C VAL A 293 -9.62 -1.16 -5.12
N VAL A 294 -10.36 -0.08 -4.95
CA VAL A 294 -10.83 0.40 -3.65
C VAL A 294 -12.35 0.51 -3.65
N ALA A 295 -12.96 0.09 -2.54
CA ALA A 295 -14.37 0.33 -2.25
C ALA A 295 -14.49 1.42 -1.19
N THR A 296 -15.34 2.41 -1.45
CA THR A 296 -15.61 3.51 -0.52
C THR A 296 -16.90 3.27 0.28
N ASP A 297 -17.04 4.01 1.38
CA ASP A 297 -18.24 4.05 2.21
C ASP A 297 -19.52 4.52 1.50
N ARG A 298 -19.38 5.17 0.33
CA ARG A 298 -20.47 5.64 -0.53
C ARG A 298 -20.86 4.68 -1.65
N PHE A 299 -20.59 3.38 -1.48
CA PHE A 299 -20.99 2.32 -2.41
C PHE A 299 -20.35 2.41 -3.80
N VAL A 300 -19.24 3.13 -3.92
CA VAL A 300 -18.50 3.27 -5.18
C VAL A 300 -17.28 2.36 -5.15
N ILE A 301 -17.03 1.68 -6.26
CA ILE A 301 -15.79 0.94 -6.50
C ILE A 301 -15.01 1.66 -7.59
N GLU A 302 -13.76 2.00 -7.27
CA GLU A 302 -12.84 2.69 -8.18
C GLU A 302 -11.55 1.88 -8.33
N ALA A 303 -11.00 1.86 -9.54
CA ALA A 303 -9.70 1.24 -9.82
C ALA A 303 -8.67 2.28 -10.23
N PHE A 304 -7.49 2.20 -9.64
CA PHE A 304 -6.35 3.07 -9.88
C PHE A 304 -5.17 2.26 -10.43
N ASP A 305 -4.49 2.78 -11.44
CA ASP A 305 -3.19 2.26 -11.86
C ASP A 305 -2.15 2.54 -10.77
N VAL A 306 -1.54 1.48 -10.25
CA VAL A 306 -0.57 1.55 -9.15
C VAL A 306 0.73 2.26 -9.56
N GLN A 307 1.02 2.41 -10.85
CA GLN A 307 2.21 3.16 -11.27
C GLN A 307 2.00 4.67 -11.24
N ASN A 308 0.85 5.12 -11.73
CA ASN A 308 0.61 6.54 -12.04
C ASN A 308 -0.48 7.18 -11.17
N GLY A 309 -1.22 6.40 -10.38
CA GLY A 309 -2.38 6.86 -9.61
C GLY A 309 -3.57 7.28 -10.47
N LYS A 310 -3.57 6.98 -11.78
CA LYS A 310 -4.65 7.36 -12.68
C LYS A 310 -5.84 6.43 -12.49
N LYS A 311 -7.03 7.02 -12.37
CA LYS A 311 -8.30 6.29 -12.33
C LYS A 311 -8.56 5.61 -13.68
N VAL A 312 -8.77 4.30 -13.66
CA VAL A 312 -8.98 3.47 -14.85
C VAL A 312 -10.47 3.30 -15.12
N TRP A 313 -11.22 2.85 -14.11
CA TRP A 313 -12.66 2.70 -14.17
C TRP A 313 -13.30 2.97 -12.82
N ARG A 314 -14.62 3.22 -12.86
CA ARG A 314 -15.48 3.48 -11.72
C ARG A 314 -16.86 2.93 -12.01
N PHE A 315 -17.47 2.29 -11.01
CA PHE A 315 -18.89 1.97 -11.05
C PHE A 315 -19.51 2.07 -9.64
N ASP A 316 -20.81 2.30 -9.61
CA ASP A 316 -21.62 2.27 -8.39
C ASP A 316 -22.16 0.85 -8.20
N CYS A 317 -21.85 0.24 -7.06
CA CYS A 317 -22.35 -1.09 -6.71
C CYS A 317 -23.64 -1.03 -5.89
N GLY A 318 -23.96 0.11 -5.27
CA GLY A 318 -25.11 0.26 -4.37
C GLY A 318 -25.06 -0.64 -3.12
N LEU A 319 -23.92 -1.30 -2.86
CA LEU A 319 -23.73 -2.25 -1.76
C LEU A 319 -22.71 -1.71 -0.74
N LYS A 320 -22.98 -1.93 0.55
CA LYS A 320 -22.03 -1.59 1.61
C LYS A 320 -20.95 -2.67 1.71
N VAL A 321 -19.85 -2.47 0.98
CA VAL A 321 -18.76 -3.46 0.88
C VAL A 321 -18.07 -3.69 2.22
N VAL A 322 -17.80 -4.96 2.53
CA VAL A 322 -17.01 -5.44 3.68
C VAL A 322 -15.66 -6.00 3.25
N LEU A 323 -15.65 -6.80 2.17
CA LEU A 323 -14.44 -7.43 1.65
C LEU A 323 -14.42 -7.34 0.12
N LEU A 324 -13.24 -7.04 -0.43
CA LEU A 324 -12.92 -7.20 -1.84
C LEU A 324 -11.89 -8.32 -1.97
N ASP A 325 -12.18 -9.31 -2.81
CA ASP A 325 -11.28 -10.43 -3.09
C ASP A 325 -11.06 -10.55 -4.60
N TYR A 326 -9.83 -10.83 -5.01
CA TYR A 326 -9.46 -11.03 -6.42
C TYR A 326 -8.93 -12.46 -6.60
N ALA A 327 -9.66 -13.25 -7.39
CA ALA A 327 -9.27 -14.61 -7.70
C ALA A 327 -8.38 -14.62 -8.95
N GLU A 328 -7.06 -14.79 -8.75
CA GLU A 328 -6.07 -14.76 -9.84
C GLU A 328 -6.30 -15.86 -10.89
N GLU A 329 -6.77 -17.04 -10.50
CA GLU A 329 -6.96 -18.19 -11.41
C GLU A 329 -8.14 -18.00 -12.38
N SER A 330 -9.25 -17.44 -11.88
CA SER A 330 -10.46 -17.23 -12.67
C SER A 330 -10.57 -15.81 -13.23
N ASN A 331 -9.67 -14.90 -12.84
CA ASN A 331 -9.71 -13.48 -13.16
C ASN A 331 -11.08 -12.85 -12.81
N GLU A 332 -11.55 -13.13 -11.60
CA GLU A 332 -12.84 -12.63 -11.09
C GLU A 332 -12.62 -11.74 -9.87
N LEU A 333 -13.32 -10.60 -9.84
CA LEU A 333 -13.43 -9.73 -8.68
C LEU A 333 -14.69 -10.07 -7.90
N ARG A 334 -14.54 -10.33 -6.61
CA ARG A 334 -15.63 -10.72 -5.71
C ARG A 334 -15.84 -9.61 -4.69
N VAL A 335 -17.07 -9.11 -4.63
CA VAL A 335 -17.48 -8.02 -3.75
C VAL A 335 -18.47 -8.57 -2.75
N PHE A 336 -18.15 -8.46 -1.46
CA PHE A 336 -19.03 -8.90 -0.38
C PHE A 336 -19.64 -7.72 0.35
N SER A 337 -20.96 -7.73 0.54
CA SER A 337 -21.72 -6.69 1.21
C SER A 337 -22.02 -7.03 2.68
N LYS A 338 -22.23 -5.98 3.47
CA LYS A 338 -22.67 -6.08 4.87
C LYS A 338 -24.06 -6.72 4.99
N ASP A 339 -24.91 -6.55 3.99
CA ASP A 339 -26.26 -7.14 3.96
C ASP A 339 -26.25 -8.66 3.68
N GLY A 340 -25.06 -9.24 3.49
CA GLY A 340 -24.89 -10.65 3.14
C GLY A 340 -25.07 -10.95 1.65
N SER A 341 -25.25 -9.94 0.80
CA SER A 341 -25.15 -10.10 -0.65
C SER A 341 -23.70 -10.16 -1.11
N TYR A 342 -23.44 -10.89 -2.19
CA TYR A 342 -22.15 -10.88 -2.87
C TYR A 342 -22.32 -10.82 -4.39
N GLU A 343 -21.41 -10.12 -5.03
CA GLU A 343 -21.36 -9.89 -6.46
C GLU A 343 -20.03 -10.37 -7.03
N ILE A 344 -20.10 -11.04 -8.18
CA ILE A 344 -18.93 -11.52 -8.91
C ILE A 344 -18.86 -10.79 -10.24
N TYR A 345 -17.75 -10.11 -10.47
CA TYR A 345 -17.42 -9.41 -11.69
C TYR A 345 -16.33 -10.17 -12.46
N ASP A 346 -16.58 -10.40 -13.74
CA ASP A 346 -15.59 -10.94 -14.68
C ASP A 346 -14.68 -9.79 -15.15
N LEU A 347 -13.36 -9.99 -15.05
CA LEU A 347 -12.32 -9.04 -15.44
C LEU A 347 -11.55 -9.47 -16.70
N SER A 348 -12.15 -10.29 -17.56
CA SER A 348 -11.57 -10.69 -18.85
C SER A 348 -11.07 -9.49 -19.67
N ASP A 349 -11.77 -8.35 -19.61
CA ASP A 349 -11.24 -7.05 -20.00
C ASP A 349 -10.92 -6.27 -18.72
N ALA A 350 -9.64 -6.21 -18.32
CA ALA A 350 -9.19 -5.59 -17.07
C ALA A 350 -9.63 -4.12 -16.89
N TYR A 351 -10.05 -3.49 -17.99
CA TYR A 351 -10.51 -2.11 -18.06
C TYR A 351 -12.03 -1.95 -17.91
N SER A 352 -12.81 -3.02 -18.03
CA SER A 352 -14.28 -2.96 -17.93
C SER A 352 -14.87 -4.19 -17.18
N PRO A 353 -15.15 -4.06 -15.88
CA PRO A 353 -15.74 -5.16 -15.10
C PRO A 353 -17.18 -5.46 -15.54
N GLN A 354 -17.50 -6.74 -15.74
CA GLN A 354 -18.85 -7.19 -16.11
C GLN A 354 -19.47 -8.05 -15.02
N LEU A 355 -20.68 -7.69 -14.56
CA LEU A 355 -21.39 -8.45 -13.54
C LEU A 355 -21.79 -9.83 -14.09
N LYS A 356 -21.30 -10.89 -13.45
CA LYS A 356 -21.58 -12.28 -13.81
C LYS A 356 -22.66 -12.89 -12.93
N THR A 357 -22.61 -12.64 -11.63
CA THR A 357 -23.55 -13.23 -10.66
C THR A 357 -23.75 -12.29 -9.48
N GLN A 358 -25.00 -12.21 -9.02
CA GLN A 358 -25.41 -11.50 -7.81
C GLN A 358 -26.30 -12.45 -7.01
N THR A 359 -25.90 -12.74 -5.78
CA THR A 359 -26.54 -13.72 -4.89
C THR A 359 -26.42 -13.25 -3.44
N SER A 360 -27.18 -13.85 -2.51
CA SER A 360 -27.06 -13.55 -1.07
C SER A 360 -26.86 -14.79 -0.23
N PHE A 361 -26.26 -14.59 0.95
CA PHE A 361 -26.09 -15.61 1.97
C PHE A 361 -27.35 -15.80 2.82
N ASP A 362 -27.57 -17.04 3.24
CA ASP A 362 -28.64 -17.42 4.18
C ASP A 362 -28.13 -17.23 5.63
N GLY A 363 -27.99 -15.97 6.08
CA GLY A 363 -27.52 -15.67 7.45
C GLY A 363 -27.73 -14.23 7.94
N GLY A 364 -28.26 -13.34 7.08
CA GLY A 364 -28.52 -11.94 7.42
C GLY A 364 -27.26 -11.08 7.36
N ASN A 365 -27.18 -10.07 8.24
CA ASN A 365 -26.09 -9.09 8.23
C ASN A 365 -24.77 -9.70 8.65
N VAL A 366 -23.72 -9.36 7.91
CA VAL A 366 -22.35 -9.85 8.13
C VAL A 366 -21.56 -8.88 9.00
N LYS A 367 -20.88 -9.41 10.03
CA LYS A 367 -19.94 -8.69 10.89
C LYS A 367 -18.55 -8.66 10.26
N SER A 368 -18.01 -9.82 9.89
CA SER A 368 -16.66 -9.95 9.33
C SER A 368 -16.59 -11.08 8.30
N ILE A 369 -15.71 -10.93 7.31
CA ILE A 369 -15.41 -11.97 6.32
C ILE A 369 -13.89 -12.06 6.15
N SER A 370 -13.37 -13.28 6.21
CA SER A 370 -11.97 -13.56 5.90
C SER A 370 -11.86 -14.60 4.78
N SER A 371 -11.01 -14.30 3.79
CA SER A 371 -10.61 -15.26 2.77
C SER A 371 -9.63 -16.28 3.39
N LEU A 372 -9.90 -17.57 3.18
CA LEU A 372 -9.08 -18.68 3.69
C LEU A 372 -8.15 -19.21 2.59
N LYS A 373 -8.75 -19.63 1.48
CA LYS A 373 -8.13 -20.13 0.26
C LYS A 373 -8.94 -19.60 -0.91
N SER A 374 -8.40 -19.72 -2.13
CA SER A 374 -8.91 -19.08 -3.35
C SER A 374 -10.45 -19.12 -3.54
N ASN A 375 -11.18 -20.09 -2.98
CA ASN A 375 -12.65 -20.20 -3.08
C ASN A 375 -13.38 -20.39 -1.73
N GLU A 376 -12.70 -20.25 -0.60
CA GLU A 376 -13.24 -20.51 0.75
C GLU A 376 -13.27 -19.24 1.60
N PHE A 377 -14.44 -18.92 2.14
CA PHE A 377 -14.66 -17.74 2.96
C PHE A 377 -15.24 -18.13 4.31
N PHE A 378 -14.65 -17.59 5.37
CA PHE A 378 -15.21 -17.64 6.71
C PHE A 378 -16.03 -16.37 6.94
N VAL A 379 -17.31 -16.54 7.29
CA VAL A 379 -18.28 -15.47 7.47
C VAL A 379 -18.82 -15.52 8.89
N GLU A 380 -18.72 -14.39 9.59
CA GLU A 380 -19.30 -14.18 10.90
C GLU A 380 -20.49 -13.22 10.77
N PHE A 381 -21.67 -13.65 11.22
CA PHE A 381 -22.90 -12.84 11.16
C PHE A 381 -23.07 -11.98 12.43
N GLU A 382 -23.82 -10.88 12.33
CA GLU A 382 -24.18 -10.05 13.51
C GLU A 382 -25.02 -10.82 14.54
N SER A 383 -25.66 -11.93 14.15
CA SER A 383 -26.35 -12.86 15.04
C SER A 383 -25.40 -13.68 15.94
N GLY A 384 -24.10 -13.65 15.67
CA GLY A 384 -23.09 -14.51 16.30
C GLY A 384 -23.02 -15.92 15.69
N GLU A 385 -23.78 -16.21 14.62
CA GLU A 385 -23.61 -17.44 13.86
C GLU A 385 -22.38 -17.34 12.96
N GLU A 386 -21.62 -18.42 12.87
CA GLU A 386 -20.43 -18.52 12.04
C GLU A 386 -20.63 -19.61 10.97
N GLN A 387 -20.31 -19.30 9.72
CA GLN A 387 -20.45 -20.23 8.60
C GLN A 387 -19.26 -20.15 7.64
N VAL A 388 -18.98 -21.25 6.95
CA VAL A 388 -17.99 -21.31 5.88
C VAL A 388 -18.69 -21.48 4.55
N ILE A 389 -18.40 -20.59 3.62
CA ILE A 389 -19.06 -20.50 2.33
C ILE A 389 -18.05 -20.77 1.22
N PHE A 390 -18.49 -21.55 0.24
CA PHE A 390 -17.69 -21.96 -0.92
C PHE A 390 -18.27 -21.34 -2.18
N ILE A 391 -17.44 -20.69 -2.97
CA ILE A 391 -17.85 -20.02 -4.21
C ILE A 391 -17.12 -20.67 -5.38
N GLY A 392 -17.86 -21.22 -6.36
CA GLY A 392 -17.29 -21.57 -7.67
C GLY A 392 -16.85 -23.03 -7.93
N GLY A 393 -17.36 -24.05 -7.23
CA GLY A 393 -17.10 -25.44 -7.61
C GLY A 393 -17.38 -26.48 -6.52
N ASP A 394 -17.46 -27.75 -6.92
CA ASP A 394 -17.80 -28.89 -6.06
C ASP A 394 -16.85 -29.00 -4.86
N ARG A 395 -17.34 -29.50 -3.72
CA ARG A 395 -16.55 -29.78 -2.51
C ARG A 395 -15.52 -30.87 -2.82
N GLU A 396 -14.41 -30.53 -3.47
CA GLU A 396 -13.29 -31.45 -3.61
C GLU A 396 -12.82 -31.79 -2.20
N LYS A 397 -13.12 -33.01 -1.74
CA LYS A 397 -12.83 -33.58 -0.42
C LYS A 397 -11.61 -32.97 0.26
N LEU A 398 -11.82 -31.83 0.92
CA LEU A 398 -10.79 -31.11 1.60
C LEU A 398 -10.38 -31.90 2.85
N GLY A 399 -9.11 -31.82 3.20
CA GLY A 399 -8.67 -32.20 4.54
C GLY A 399 -9.32 -31.29 5.58
N ASP A 400 -9.17 -31.63 6.85
CA ASP A 400 -9.68 -30.78 7.92
C ASP A 400 -8.95 -29.41 7.89
N THR A 401 -9.70 -28.32 7.70
CA THR A 401 -9.15 -26.95 7.68
C THR A 401 -9.31 -26.32 9.06
N PHE A 402 -8.24 -25.74 9.59
CA PHE A 402 -8.26 -25.02 10.88
C PHE A 402 -8.36 -23.52 10.64
N ILE A 403 -9.26 -22.87 11.37
CA ILE A 403 -9.53 -21.43 11.29
C ILE A 403 -9.29 -20.85 12.68
N THR A 404 -8.68 -19.67 12.76
CA THR A 404 -8.53 -18.94 14.02
C THR A 404 -9.25 -17.61 13.90
N ASN A 405 -10.23 -17.40 14.77
CA ASN A 405 -10.95 -16.15 14.93
C ASN A 405 -10.47 -15.44 16.21
N HIS A 406 -10.64 -14.12 16.28
CA HIS A 406 -10.32 -13.34 17.46
C HIS A 406 -11.30 -12.17 17.61
N ASP A 407 -11.62 -11.87 18.86
CA ASP A 407 -12.36 -10.67 19.28
C ASP A 407 -11.56 -9.94 20.36
N SER A 408 -12.06 -8.79 20.84
CA SER A 408 -11.50 -8.07 21.99
C SER A 408 -11.43 -8.93 23.26
N ASN A 409 -12.31 -9.93 23.38
CA ASN A 409 -12.46 -10.77 24.59
C ASN A 409 -11.67 -12.08 24.54
N GLY A 410 -11.08 -12.47 23.40
CA GLY A 410 -10.46 -13.78 23.29
C GLY A 410 -10.08 -14.21 21.88
N VAL A 411 -9.46 -15.39 21.82
CA VAL A 411 -9.05 -16.06 20.58
C VAL A 411 -9.70 -17.43 20.50
N TYR A 412 -10.30 -17.75 19.36
CA TYR A 412 -11.11 -18.94 19.13
C TYR A 412 -10.56 -19.77 17.98
N GLY A 413 -10.57 -21.09 18.14
CA GLY A 413 -10.16 -22.05 17.13
C GLY A 413 -11.37 -22.83 16.60
N HIS A 414 -11.47 -22.92 15.28
CA HIS A 414 -12.50 -23.69 14.58
C HIS A 414 -11.88 -24.71 13.65
N ILE A 415 -12.60 -25.81 13.42
CA ILE A 415 -12.28 -26.82 12.41
C ILE A 415 -13.45 -26.96 11.45
N VAL A 416 -13.13 -26.96 10.16
CA VAL A 416 -14.09 -27.28 9.10
C VAL A 416 -13.92 -28.76 8.79
N ASN A 417 -14.91 -29.56 9.17
CA ASN A 417 -14.95 -30.97 8.82
C ASN A 417 -15.16 -31.16 7.31
N LYS A 418 -14.85 -32.36 6.81
CA LYS A 418 -15.09 -32.77 5.41
C LYS A 418 -16.51 -32.57 4.91
N ASP A 419 -17.48 -32.53 5.83
CA ASP A 419 -18.90 -32.29 5.54
C ASP A 419 -19.23 -30.79 5.37
N GLY A 420 -18.24 -29.90 5.51
CA GLY A 420 -18.38 -28.44 5.47
C GLY A 420 -18.97 -27.84 6.74
N LEU A 421 -19.14 -28.65 7.80
CA LEU A 421 -19.65 -28.21 9.09
C LEU A 421 -18.52 -27.61 9.91
N LEU A 422 -18.74 -26.37 10.37
CA LEU A 422 -17.87 -25.68 11.30
C LEU A 422 -18.06 -26.24 12.71
N LYS A 423 -16.95 -26.51 13.40
CA LYS A 423 -16.97 -26.94 14.80
C LYS A 423 -15.89 -26.21 15.59
N GLU A 424 -16.24 -25.72 16.77
CA GLU A 424 -15.28 -25.15 17.71
C GLU A 424 -14.34 -26.23 18.27
N THR A 425 -13.03 -25.96 18.29
CA THR A 425 -12.00 -26.87 18.78
C THR A 425 -11.43 -26.43 20.13
N TRP A 426 -11.07 -25.16 20.27
CA TRP A 426 -10.51 -24.57 21.48
C TRP A 426 -10.88 -23.09 21.57
N LYS A 427 -10.93 -22.57 22.80
CA LYS A 427 -11.14 -21.14 23.06
C LYS A 427 -10.24 -20.65 24.18
N ILE A 428 -9.72 -19.44 24.02
CA ILE A 428 -8.95 -18.70 25.03
C ILE A 428 -9.75 -17.46 25.37
N GLU A 429 -10.48 -17.52 26.48
CA GLU A 429 -11.23 -16.38 27.03
C GLU A 429 -10.30 -15.53 27.91
N LEU A 430 -10.30 -14.22 27.67
CA LEU A 430 -9.62 -13.25 28.51
C LEU A 430 -10.48 -12.91 29.73
N LEU A 431 -9.83 -12.39 30.77
CA LEU A 431 -10.53 -11.86 31.93
C LEU A 431 -11.24 -10.55 31.56
N ASP A 432 -12.33 -10.19 32.24
CA ASP A 432 -13.02 -8.90 32.03
C ASP A 432 -12.10 -7.67 32.23
N SER A 433 -10.94 -7.84 32.88
CA SER A 433 -9.92 -6.82 33.08
C SER A 433 -8.87 -6.75 31.96
N GLU A 434 -8.93 -7.66 31.00
CA GLU A 434 -7.96 -7.84 29.92
C GLU A 434 -8.64 -7.68 28.56
N GLU A 435 -8.00 -6.93 27.67
CA GLU A 435 -8.49 -6.68 26.31
C GLU A 435 -7.42 -7.08 25.30
N LEU A 436 -7.83 -7.75 24.23
CA LEU A 436 -6.98 -8.01 23.08
C LEU A 436 -6.89 -6.76 22.21
N VAL A 437 -5.68 -6.20 22.09
CA VAL A 437 -5.45 -4.93 21.38
C VAL A 437 -4.84 -5.16 20.00
N ALA A 438 -4.01 -6.21 19.84
CA ALA A 438 -3.33 -6.49 18.57
C ALA A 438 -3.18 -7.99 18.32
N PHE A 439 -3.35 -8.42 17.07
CA PHE A 439 -3.24 -9.81 16.63
C PHE A 439 -2.49 -9.88 15.30
N ALA A 440 -1.55 -10.82 15.17
CA ALA A 440 -0.92 -11.14 13.90
C ALA A 440 -0.69 -12.65 13.76
N SER A 441 -1.20 -13.21 12.66
CA SER A 441 -0.92 -14.56 12.22
C SER A 441 0.32 -14.59 11.31
N ARG A 442 1.06 -15.70 11.34
CA ARG A 442 2.14 -15.95 10.38
C ARG A 442 1.57 -16.09 8.97
N HIS A 443 1.99 -15.24 8.05
CA HIS A 443 1.61 -15.37 6.63
C HIS A 443 2.39 -16.52 5.97
N GLU A 444 1.74 -17.25 5.06
CA GLU A 444 2.40 -18.30 4.27
C GLU A 444 3.28 -17.66 3.18
N GLU A 445 4.55 -17.45 3.49
CA GLU A 445 5.54 -16.97 2.53
C GLU A 445 6.56 -18.06 2.18
N PRO A 446 7.05 -18.09 0.92
CA PRO A 446 8.14 -18.98 0.55
C PRO A 446 9.38 -18.63 1.37
N THR A 447 10.01 -19.67 1.93
CA THR A 447 11.19 -19.55 2.76
C THR A 447 12.43 -19.94 1.98
N ALA A 448 13.32 -18.97 1.71
CA ALA A 448 14.55 -19.22 0.96
C ALA A 448 15.59 -20.03 1.74
N THR A 449 15.67 -19.86 3.07
CA THR A 449 16.71 -20.46 3.91
C THR A 449 16.14 -21.05 5.20
N LEU A 450 16.52 -22.30 5.51
CA LEU A 450 16.05 -23.04 6.71
C LEU A 450 16.73 -22.61 8.02
N GLY A 451 17.87 -21.93 7.94
CA GLY A 451 18.68 -21.57 9.09
C GLY A 451 19.58 -20.39 8.76
N GLN A 452 19.98 -19.66 9.80
CA GLN A 452 20.92 -18.55 9.69
C GLN A 452 22.36 -19.09 9.83
N THR A 453 23.24 -18.71 8.91
CA THR A 453 24.66 -19.06 8.98
C THR A 453 25.39 -18.11 9.92
N LEU A 454 26.05 -18.68 10.93
CA LEU A 454 26.92 -17.98 11.88
C LEU A 454 28.31 -17.75 11.29
N GLY A 455 29.13 -16.90 11.91
CA GLY A 455 30.42 -16.48 11.35
C GLY A 455 31.49 -17.58 11.35
N ASP A 456 31.34 -18.59 12.21
CA ASP A 456 32.13 -19.83 12.23
C ASP A 456 31.61 -20.87 11.21
N ARG A 457 30.64 -20.50 10.37
CA ARG A 457 29.93 -21.35 9.39
C ARG A 457 29.03 -22.41 10.00
N SER A 458 28.79 -22.36 11.31
CA SER A 458 27.74 -23.17 11.92
C SER A 458 26.36 -22.57 11.59
N VAL A 459 25.30 -23.36 11.76
CA VAL A 459 23.94 -22.97 11.36
C VAL A 459 23.03 -22.95 12.59
N LEU A 460 22.30 -21.85 12.74
CA LEU A 460 21.22 -21.72 13.71
C LEU A 460 19.88 -21.98 13.00
N TYR A 461 19.21 -23.08 13.35
CA TYR A 461 17.97 -23.49 12.67
C TYR A 461 16.78 -22.66 13.14
N LYS A 462 16.10 -22.02 12.18
CA LYS A 462 14.90 -21.22 12.41
C LYS A 462 13.73 -22.12 12.81
N TYR A 463 12.83 -21.60 13.63
CA TYR A 463 11.58 -22.29 13.94
C TYR A 463 10.50 -21.96 12.91
N LEU A 464 10.32 -22.86 11.93
CA LEU A 464 9.44 -22.66 10.77
C LEU A 464 8.13 -23.44 10.87
N TYR A 465 7.45 -23.32 12.00
CA TYR A 465 6.12 -23.91 12.17
C TYR A 465 5.06 -22.98 11.55
N PRO A 466 4.20 -23.46 10.62
CA PRO A 466 3.30 -22.58 9.88
C PRO A 466 2.13 -22.04 10.68
N ASN A 467 1.63 -22.83 11.64
CA ASN A 467 0.39 -22.55 12.35
C ASN A 467 0.65 -21.73 13.63
N LEU A 468 1.23 -20.55 13.48
CA LEU A 468 1.57 -19.65 14.59
C LEU A 468 0.77 -18.35 14.49
N ALA A 469 0.32 -17.87 15.65
CA ALA A 469 -0.19 -16.52 15.81
C ALA A 469 0.36 -15.90 17.09
N ALA A 470 0.61 -14.60 17.05
CA ALA A 470 0.96 -13.81 18.21
C ALA A 470 -0.11 -12.74 18.46
N TYR A 471 -0.40 -12.49 19.73
CA TYR A 471 -1.37 -11.48 20.13
C TYR A 471 -0.92 -10.75 21.39
N VAL A 472 -1.43 -9.54 21.55
CA VAL A 472 -1.12 -8.64 22.66
C VAL A 472 -2.38 -8.39 23.46
N THR A 473 -2.26 -8.52 24.77
CA THR A 473 -3.33 -8.27 25.73
C THR A 473 -2.91 -7.18 26.70
N LEU A 474 -3.82 -6.25 26.98
CA LEU A 474 -3.63 -5.17 27.92
C LEU A 474 -4.50 -5.40 29.15
N ASN A 475 -3.90 -5.35 30.34
CA ASN A 475 -4.62 -5.46 31.60
C ASN A 475 -4.80 -4.07 32.22
N SER A 476 -6.01 -3.51 32.10
CA SER A 476 -6.32 -2.15 32.54
C SER A 476 -6.26 -1.96 34.06
N GLN A 477 -6.46 -3.03 34.84
CA GLN A 477 -6.39 -2.94 36.32
C GLN A 477 -4.95 -2.88 36.85
N LYS A 478 -4.03 -3.57 36.18
CA LYS A 478 -2.63 -3.69 36.61
C LYS A 478 -1.67 -2.80 35.81
N GLY A 479 -2.10 -2.24 34.69
CA GLY A 479 -1.24 -1.49 33.78
C GLY A 479 -0.15 -2.36 33.15
N LYS A 480 -0.44 -3.64 32.91
CA LYS A 480 0.50 -4.62 32.36
C LYS A 480 0.09 -5.04 30.97
N MET A 481 1.08 -5.24 30.11
CA MET A 481 0.88 -5.78 28.76
C MET A 481 1.46 -7.19 28.70
N PHE A 482 0.71 -8.14 28.14
CA PHE A 482 1.20 -9.50 27.87
C PHE A 482 1.20 -9.78 26.37
N VAL A 483 2.32 -10.30 25.89
CA VAL A 483 2.50 -10.73 24.50
C VAL A 483 2.61 -12.24 24.49
N ASN A 484 1.70 -12.89 23.75
CA ASN A 484 1.53 -14.34 23.76
C ASN A 484 1.73 -14.90 22.34
N LEU A 485 2.41 -16.04 22.24
CA LEU A 485 2.56 -16.83 21.03
C LEU A 485 1.82 -18.16 21.19
N ILE A 486 0.90 -18.44 20.28
CA ILE A 486 0.06 -19.64 20.31
C ILE A 486 0.19 -20.46 19.03
N ASP A 487 -0.09 -21.76 19.17
CA ASP A 487 -0.35 -22.67 18.05
C ASP A 487 -1.82 -22.56 17.65
N THR A 488 -2.09 -22.16 16.40
CA THR A 488 -3.46 -21.93 15.89
C THR A 488 -4.26 -23.24 15.71
N VAL A 489 -3.60 -24.39 15.69
CA VAL A 489 -4.29 -25.69 15.57
C VAL A 489 -4.72 -26.23 16.94
N THR A 490 -3.84 -26.15 17.94
CA THR A 490 -4.08 -26.76 19.26
C THR A 490 -4.50 -25.79 20.35
N GLY A 491 -4.27 -24.49 20.17
CA GLY A 491 -4.43 -23.48 21.21
C GLY A 491 -3.34 -23.51 22.29
N GLU A 492 -2.25 -24.27 22.10
CA GLU A 492 -1.17 -24.33 23.09
C GLU A 492 -0.39 -23.00 23.14
N LEU A 493 -0.24 -22.45 24.35
CA LEU A 493 0.63 -21.32 24.62
C LEU A 493 2.10 -21.76 24.57
N LEU A 494 2.83 -21.24 23.57
CA LEU A 494 4.23 -21.57 23.31
C LEU A 494 5.18 -20.62 24.04
N TYR A 495 4.87 -19.33 24.06
CA TYR A 495 5.65 -18.28 24.69
C TYR A 495 4.74 -17.17 25.23
N SER A 496 5.13 -16.57 26.35
CA SER A 496 4.43 -15.44 26.95
C SER A 496 5.45 -14.49 27.60
N GLN A 497 5.28 -13.20 27.37
CA GLN A 497 6.13 -12.14 27.90
C GLN A 497 5.28 -11.04 28.51
N SER A 498 5.62 -10.61 29.72
CA SER A 498 4.92 -9.51 30.42
C SER A 498 5.79 -8.26 30.47
N HIS A 499 5.18 -7.10 30.21
CA HIS A 499 5.79 -5.78 30.40
C HIS A 499 5.06 -5.04 31.54
N ASP A 500 5.84 -4.42 32.42
CA ASP A 500 5.40 -3.76 33.66
C ASP A 500 6.10 -2.39 33.78
N ASP A 501 6.02 -1.61 32.72
CA ASP A 501 6.74 -0.36 32.50
C ASP A 501 5.79 0.80 32.17
N LYS A 502 4.55 0.72 32.70
CA LYS A 502 3.47 1.70 32.48
C LYS A 502 3.23 1.93 30.99
N VAL A 503 2.71 0.89 30.35
CA VAL A 503 2.27 0.93 28.95
C VAL A 503 1.09 1.87 28.83
N ASP A 504 1.14 2.76 27.86
CA ASP A 504 0.00 3.60 27.51
C ASP A 504 -0.95 2.82 26.61
N GLY A 505 -2.19 2.64 27.08
CA GLY A 505 -3.23 1.92 26.34
C GLY A 505 -3.93 2.77 25.28
N ASP A 506 -3.83 4.10 25.38
CA ASP A 506 -4.44 5.02 24.41
C ASP A 506 -3.58 5.17 23.16
N ALA A 507 -2.29 4.85 23.26
CA ALA A 507 -1.35 4.85 22.15
C ALA A 507 -1.50 3.59 21.27
N PRO A 508 -1.23 3.69 19.95
CA PRO A 508 -1.38 2.55 19.04
C PRO A 508 -0.37 1.44 19.34
N ILE A 509 -0.89 0.23 19.57
CA ILE A 509 -0.11 -1.00 19.75
C ILE A 509 -0.22 -1.83 18.48
N ASN A 510 0.92 -2.16 17.88
CA ASN A 510 0.97 -2.91 16.63
C ASN A 510 1.81 -4.18 16.78
N ILE A 511 1.46 -5.22 16.05
CA ILE A 511 2.25 -6.45 15.95
C ILE A 511 2.30 -6.91 14.50
N VAL A 512 3.50 -7.30 14.06
CA VAL A 512 3.74 -7.88 12.74
C VAL A 512 4.45 -9.22 12.89
N PHE A 513 4.00 -10.21 12.12
CA PHE A 513 4.54 -11.56 12.15
C PHE A 513 5.26 -11.85 10.83
N GLY A 514 6.55 -12.16 10.92
CA GLY A 514 7.40 -12.54 9.79
C GLY A 514 7.59 -14.06 9.68
N GLU A 515 8.69 -14.49 9.06
CA GLU A 515 8.93 -15.90 8.77
C GLU A 515 9.09 -16.79 10.04
N TYR A 516 9.94 -16.35 10.98
CA TYR A 516 10.28 -17.04 12.23
C TYR A 516 10.37 -16.08 13.42
N TRP A 517 9.93 -14.84 13.22
CA TRP A 517 10.07 -13.74 14.16
C TRP A 517 8.79 -12.92 14.14
N PHE A 518 8.55 -12.19 15.21
CA PHE A 518 7.52 -11.16 15.23
C PHE A 518 8.08 -9.92 15.91
N VAL A 519 7.60 -8.76 15.50
CA VAL A 519 7.95 -7.46 16.07
C VAL A 519 6.67 -6.81 16.52
N TYR A 520 6.69 -6.25 17.73
CA TYR A 520 5.58 -5.47 18.24
C TYR A 520 6.08 -4.11 18.71
N SER A 521 5.19 -3.12 18.61
CA SER A 521 5.44 -1.75 19.00
C SER A 521 4.41 -1.33 20.05
N TYR A 522 4.86 -0.59 21.06
CA TYR A 522 4.00 0.00 22.09
C TYR A 522 4.65 1.25 22.67
N PHE A 523 3.84 2.16 23.21
CA PHE A 523 4.33 3.32 23.92
C PHE A 523 4.42 3.03 25.42
N SER A 524 5.46 3.53 26.07
CA SER A 524 5.73 3.26 27.49
C SER A 524 6.34 4.47 28.16
N ALA A 525 5.89 4.78 29.38
CA ALA A 525 6.39 5.92 30.14
C ALA A 525 7.74 5.66 30.84
N GLU A 526 8.06 4.39 31.17
CA GLU A 526 9.31 4.02 31.84
C GLU A 526 10.16 3.11 30.94
N PRO A 527 11.50 3.22 30.89
CA PRO A 527 12.35 4.13 31.66
C PRO A 527 12.32 5.58 31.16
N ILE A 528 11.92 5.79 29.90
CA ILE A 528 11.80 7.10 29.24
C ILE A 528 10.49 7.04 28.43
N PRO A 529 9.70 8.12 28.38
CA PRO A 529 8.47 8.19 27.60
C PRO A 529 8.78 8.21 26.10
N GLU A 530 8.93 7.03 25.50
CA GLU A 530 9.25 6.82 24.09
C GLU A 530 8.52 5.60 23.53
N GLN A 531 8.42 5.55 22.20
CA GLN A 531 7.94 4.38 21.49
C GLN A 531 8.98 3.25 21.62
N LYS A 532 8.52 2.04 21.93
CA LYS A 532 9.37 0.85 21.99
C LYS A 532 9.05 -0.11 20.86
N LEU A 533 10.09 -0.69 20.30
CA LEU A 533 10.05 -1.79 19.33
C LEU A 533 10.70 -3.01 19.96
N VAL A 534 9.97 -4.11 20.07
CA VAL A 534 10.51 -5.36 20.61
C VAL A 534 10.47 -6.43 19.54
N THR A 535 11.63 -6.99 19.25
CA THR A 535 11.78 -8.10 18.32
C THR A 535 11.92 -9.40 19.07
N VAL A 536 11.13 -10.39 18.67
CA VAL A 536 11.19 -11.76 19.18
C VAL A 536 11.52 -12.70 18.04
N GLU A 537 12.58 -13.49 18.20
CA GLU A 537 13.05 -14.47 17.20
C GLU A 537 12.91 -15.89 17.74
N LEU A 538 12.41 -16.80 16.88
CA LEU A 538 12.10 -18.19 17.22
C LEU A 538 13.07 -19.15 16.54
N TYR A 539 13.72 -20.00 17.33
CA TYR A 539 14.67 -21.02 16.85
C TYR A 539 14.28 -22.42 17.34
N GLU A 540 14.68 -23.46 16.63
CA GLU A 540 14.52 -24.83 17.13
C GLU A 540 15.40 -25.09 18.37
N SER A 541 16.61 -24.54 18.35
CA SER A 541 17.62 -24.66 19.40
C SER A 541 18.54 -23.44 19.35
N LEU A 542 19.03 -23.00 20.51
CA LEU A 542 20.06 -21.94 20.59
C LEU A 542 21.48 -22.50 20.43
N GLU A 543 21.65 -23.82 20.56
CA GLU A 543 22.91 -24.48 20.24
C GLU A 543 23.09 -24.58 18.72
N ALA A 544 24.25 -24.14 18.23
CA ALA A 544 24.60 -24.19 16.81
C ALA A 544 24.62 -25.62 16.25
N ASN A 545 24.25 -25.79 14.99
CA ASN A 545 24.15 -27.06 14.26
C ASN A 545 23.24 -28.12 14.90
N LYS A 546 22.35 -27.73 15.82
CA LYS A 546 21.43 -28.66 16.48
C LYS A 546 20.01 -28.47 15.94
N ARG A 547 19.55 -29.49 15.20
CA ARG A 547 18.18 -29.58 14.72
C ARG A 547 17.38 -30.51 15.64
N VAL A 548 16.23 -30.03 16.11
CA VAL A 548 15.32 -30.81 16.97
C VAL A 548 14.27 -31.51 16.11
N SER A 549 13.95 -30.94 14.94
CA SER A 549 13.00 -31.52 14.00
C SER A 549 13.58 -32.71 13.22
N ASN A 550 12.80 -33.78 13.10
CA ASN A 550 13.15 -34.96 12.32
C ASN A 550 12.77 -34.76 10.85
N ALA A 551 13.76 -34.69 9.95
CA ALA A 551 13.56 -34.43 8.51
C ALA A 551 12.78 -35.54 7.74
N VAL A 552 12.55 -36.71 8.35
CA VAL A 552 12.10 -37.93 7.64
C VAL A 552 10.60 -38.21 7.81
N ARG A 553 9.90 -37.55 8.75
CA ARG A 553 8.46 -37.76 8.97
C ARG A 553 7.71 -36.45 8.79
N LYS A 554 6.64 -36.45 7.98
CA LYS A 554 5.59 -35.43 8.08
C LYS A 554 5.07 -35.49 9.51
N SER A 555 5.44 -34.52 10.34
CA SER A 555 4.97 -34.46 11.72
C SER A 555 3.46 -34.29 11.69
N ASN A 556 2.75 -35.13 12.41
CA ASN A 556 1.32 -34.94 12.61
C ASN A 556 1.14 -33.62 13.37
N VAL A 557 0.43 -32.66 12.79
CA VAL A 557 0.22 -31.32 13.36
C VAL A 557 -0.48 -31.40 14.73
N LEU A 558 -1.28 -32.45 14.95
CA LEU A 558 -1.96 -32.73 16.22
C LEU A 558 -1.07 -33.41 17.26
N MET A 559 0.12 -33.89 16.88
CA MET A 559 1.11 -34.40 17.84
C MET A 559 2.03 -33.26 18.23
N ARG A 560 2.16 -33.04 19.55
CA ARG A 560 2.98 -31.97 20.15
C ARG A 560 4.24 -31.68 19.34
N SER A 561 4.27 -30.52 18.70
CA SER A 561 5.48 -29.96 18.13
C SER A 561 6.44 -29.58 19.27
N HIS A 562 7.73 -29.68 19.02
CA HIS A 562 8.75 -29.18 19.94
C HIS A 562 8.57 -27.66 20.11
N LYS A 563 8.61 -27.19 21.38
CA LYS A 563 8.48 -25.76 21.69
C LYS A 563 9.68 -24.96 21.14
N PRO A 564 9.45 -23.75 20.61
CA PRO A 564 10.54 -22.90 20.14
C PRO A 564 11.44 -22.46 21.31
N LYS A 565 12.71 -22.23 21.00
CA LYS A 565 13.59 -21.41 21.83
C LYS A 565 13.49 -19.97 21.35
N VAL A 566 13.23 -19.09 22.30
CA VAL A 566 12.90 -17.70 22.03
C VAL A 566 14.00 -16.80 22.57
N ILE A 567 14.38 -15.82 21.77
CA ILE A 567 15.21 -14.68 22.18
C ILE A 567 14.47 -13.40 21.85
N SER A 568 14.66 -12.38 22.69
CA SER A 568 13.98 -11.10 22.54
C SER A 568 14.94 -9.95 22.81
N ALA A 569 14.83 -8.87 22.03
CA ALA A 569 15.51 -7.61 22.30
C ALA A 569 14.55 -6.43 22.09
N ALA A 570 14.71 -5.38 22.90
CA ALA A 570 13.93 -4.16 22.84
C ALA A 570 14.78 -3.00 22.31
N TYR A 571 14.12 -2.08 21.61
CA TYR A 571 14.69 -0.87 21.02
C TYR A 571 13.77 0.32 21.31
N PHE A 572 14.35 1.49 21.43
CA PHE A 572 13.66 2.77 21.50
C PHE A 572 13.56 3.39 20.11
N PHE A 573 12.41 3.96 19.81
CA PHE A 573 12.11 4.64 18.57
C PHE A 573 11.51 6.03 18.88
N PRO A 574 11.92 7.10 18.17
CA PRO A 574 11.66 8.47 18.59
C PRO A 574 10.22 8.95 18.36
N GLU A 575 9.51 8.41 17.36
CA GLU A 575 8.13 8.82 17.02
C GLU A 575 7.11 7.73 17.33
N VAL A 576 5.85 8.10 17.53
CA VAL A 576 4.77 7.13 17.73
C VAL A 576 4.47 6.41 16.41
N ILE A 577 4.48 5.08 16.46
CA ILE A 577 4.21 4.23 15.30
C ILE A 577 2.73 3.86 15.30
N ARG A 578 2.00 4.36 14.31
CA ARG A 578 0.56 4.17 14.18
C ARG A 578 0.22 2.81 13.59
N ARG A 579 0.95 2.37 12.57
CA ARG A 579 0.77 1.06 11.92
C ARG A 579 2.10 0.46 11.48
N MET A 580 2.13 -0.87 11.37
CA MET A 580 3.29 -1.61 10.87
C MET A 580 2.87 -2.67 9.86
N THR A 581 3.69 -2.89 8.84
CA THR A 581 3.56 -4.02 7.92
C THR A 581 4.94 -4.56 7.51
N VAL A 582 4.98 -5.74 6.90
CA VAL A 582 6.22 -6.38 6.45
C VAL A 582 6.24 -6.44 4.93
N SER A 583 7.39 -6.14 4.33
CA SER A 583 7.57 -6.20 2.89
C SER A 583 7.42 -7.62 2.34
N LYS A 584 6.58 -7.80 1.32
CA LYS A 584 6.38 -9.08 0.64
C LYS A 584 7.25 -9.19 -0.61
N GLY A 585 7.91 -10.33 -0.76
CA GLY A 585 8.69 -10.72 -1.95
C GLY A 585 8.13 -12.01 -2.53
N LYS A 586 8.39 -12.29 -3.81
CA LYS A 586 7.86 -13.44 -4.53
C LYS A 586 8.44 -14.77 -4.03
N PHE A 587 9.72 -14.78 -3.69
CA PHE A 587 10.48 -15.97 -3.26
C PHE A 587 11.01 -15.86 -1.83
N GLY A 588 10.93 -14.68 -1.21
CA GLY A 588 11.40 -14.46 0.17
C GLY A 588 12.92 -14.52 0.31
N ILE A 589 13.64 -14.10 -0.74
CA ILE A 589 15.11 -14.02 -0.80
C ILE A 589 15.59 -12.64 -0.34
N THR A 590 14.90 -11.57 -0.76
CA THR A 590 15.24 -10.19 -0.35
C THR A 590 15.12 -10.01 1.17
N SER A 591 15.90 -9.09 1.74
CA SER A 591 15.76 -8.73 3.15
C SER A 591 14.35 -8.21 3.44
N LYS A 592 13.79 -8.61 4.58
CA LYS A 592 12.46 -8.16 5.00
C LYS A 592 12.58 -6.76 5.58
N ALA A 593 11.83 -5.80 5.04
CA ALA A 593 11.65 -4.48 5.61
C ALA A 593 10.39 -4.43 6.46
N ILE A 594 10.50 -3.85 7.65
CA ILE A 594 9.37 -3.47 8.51
C ILE A 594 9.03 -2.03 8.16
N ILE A 595 7.88 -1.84 7.54
CA ILE A 595 7.40 -0.53 7.10
C ILE A 595 6.48 -0.01 8.20
N MET A 596 6.64 1.26 8.56
CA MET A 596 5.99 1.89 9.69
C MET A 596 5.36 3.21 9.23
N GLU A 597 4.09 3.38 9.56
CA GLU A 597 3.36 4.65 9.45
C GLU A 597 3.53 5.40 10.78
N LEU A 598 4.04 6.63 10.74
CA LEU A 598 4.27 7.48 11.90
C LEU A 598 3.05 8.38 12.16
N GLU A 599 2.89 8.86 13.39
CA GLU A 599 1.83 9.81 13.74
C GLU A 599 1.91 11.12 12.93
N SER A 600 3.11 11.50 12.48
CA SER A 600 3.35 12.63 11.57
C SER A 600 2.77 12.45 10.16
N GLY A 601 2.28 11.24 9.81
CA GLY A 601 1.86 10.86 8.46
C GLY A 601 3.03 10.45 7.56
N GLN A 602 4.27 10.50 8.06
CA GLN A 602 5.43 10.00 7.33
C GLN A 602 5.48 8.48 7.37
N ILE A 603 5.91 7.88 6.25
CA ILE A 603 6.13 6.43 6.17
C ILE A 603 7.63 6.19 6.08
N THR A 604 8.14 5.34 6.96
CA THR A 604 9.54 4.92 6.97
C THR A 604 9.62 3.41 6.98
N TYR A 605 10.80 2.86 6.66
CA TYR A 605 11.03 1.42 6.78
C TYR A 605 12.38 1.12 7.39
N LEU A 606 12.44 -0.01 8.10
CA LEU A 606 13.67 -0.54 8.69
C LEU A 606 13.89 -1.96 8.20
N ALA A 607 15.11 -2.26 7.76
CA ALA A 607 15.50 -3.63 7.46
C ALA A 607 15.46 -4.49 8.75
N LYS A 608 14.91 -5.70 8.67
CA LYS A 608 14.78 -6.62 9.81
C LYS A 608 16.13 -6.96 10.45
N GLU A 609 17.22 -6.92 9.68
CA GLU A 609 18.58 -7.15 10.15
C GLU A 609 19.00 -6.09 11.19
N ILE A 610 18.48 -4.86 11.11
CA ILE A 610 18.65 -3.79 12.10
C ILE A 610 18.00 -4.17 13.43
N LEU A 611 16.83 -4.81 13.36
CA LEU A 611 16.02 -5.22 14.49
C LEU A 611 16.27 -6.68 14.88
N SER A 612 17.53 -7.08 15.09
CA SER A 612 17.87 -8.47 15.44
C SER A 612 18.04 -8.70 16.94
N ALA A 613 17.31 -9.69 17.46
CA ALA A 613 17.35 -10.06 18.87
C ALA A 613 18.69 -10.67 19.33
N ARG A 614 19.55 -11.07 18.37
CA ARG A 614 20.88 -11.65 18.63
C ARG A 614 21.97 -10.61 18.86
N ARG A 615 21.68 -9.32 18.64
CA ARG A 615 22.68 -8.26 18.78
C ARG A 615 23.14 -8.16 20.23
N VAL A 616 24.44 -8.01 20.41
CA VAL A 616 25.07 -7.77 21.71
C VAL A 616 25.91 -6.51 21.63
N GLU A 617 26.17 -5.88 22.78
CA GLU A 617 27.08 -4.74 22.86
C GLU A 617 28.42 -5.06 22.18
N GLU A 618 29.02 -4.07 21.51
CA GLU A 618 30.26 -4.27 20.73
C GLU A 618 31.40 -4.88 21.58
N SER A 619 31.47 -4.50 22.85
CA SER A 619 32.45 -5.00 23.82
C SER A 619 32.34 -6.52 24.08
N LYS A 620 31.15 -7.09 23.88
CA LYS A 620 30.83 -8.50 24.10
C LYS A 620 30.82 -9.30 22.79
N MET A 621 31.01 -8.65 21.64
CA MET A 621 31.05 -9.34 20.35
C MET A 621 32.35 -10.11 20.16
N THR A 622 32.24 -11.43 20.01
CA THR A 622 33.35 -12.31 19.60
C THR A 622 33.77 -12.01 18.16
N ASP A 623 35.03 -12.25 17.82
CA ASP A 623 35.56 -12.08 16.45
C ASP A 623 34.77 -12.89 15.41
N ASP A 624 34.26 -14.07 15.77
CA ASP A 624 33.42 -14.87 14.88
C ASP A 624 32.03 -14.26 14.71
N ALA A 625 31.45 -13.65 15.76
CA ALA A 625 30.17 -12.95 15.65
C ALA A 625 30.28 -11.72 14.71
N LYS A 626 31.44 -11.05 14.68
CA LYS A 626 31.71 -9.94 13.76
C LYS A 626 31.82 -10.37 12.29
N LYS A 627 32.04 -11.66 12.01
CA LYS A 627 32.09 -12.20 10.64
C LYS A 627 30.71 -12.56 10.11
N GLU A 628 29.67 -12.55 10.94
CA GLU A 628 28.30 -12.79 10.48
C GLU A 628 27.84 -11.70 9.51
N PHE A 629 27.03 -12.09 8.53
CA PHE A 629 26.49 -11.17 7.54
C PHE A 629 25.64 -10.09 8.21
N MET A 630 25.96 -8.82 7.92
CA MET A 630 25.29 -7.64 8.50
C MET A 630 25.23 -7.64 10.04
N ALA A 631 26.20 -8.26 10.71
CA ALA A 631 26.31 -8.19 12.16
C ALA A 631 26.68 -6.77 12.60
N MET A 632 25.79 -6.18 13.39
CA MET A 632 25.99 -4.86 14.00
C MET A 632 25.89 -4.99 15.51
N PRO A 633 26.59 -4.15 16.28
CA PRO A 633 26.45 -4.13 17.72
C PRO A 633 25.03 -3.72 18.13
N TYR A 634 24.62 -4.15 19.31
CA TYR A 634 23.36 -3.71 19.92
C TYR A 634 23.47 -2.23 20.29
N ILE A 635 22.57 -1.45 19.71
CA ILE A 635 22.33 -0.04 20.04
C ILE A 635 20.85 0.03 20.40
N SER A 636 20.54 0.49 21.61
CA SER A 636 19.16 0.49 22.11
C SER A 636 18.28 1.51 21.39
N THR A 637 18.83 2.61 20.91
CA THR A 637 18.09 3.67 20.21
C THR A 637 18.23 3.53 18.71
N ILE A 638 17.12 3.53 17.98
CA ILE A 638 17.11 3.55 16.53
C ILE A 638 16.84 4.98 16.08
N PRO A 639 17.82 5.67 15.47
CA PRO A 639 17.58 7.02 14.97
C PRO A 639 16.64 6.98 13.76
N LEU A 640 15.77 7.99 13.67
CA LEU A 640 15.04 8.25 12.44
C LEU A 640 16.03 8.77 11.39
N ASN A 641 16.02 8.17 10.21
CA ASN A 641 16.87 8.58 9.09
C ASN A 641 15.99 9.06 7.93
N ASP A 642 16.14 10.33 7.59
CA ASP A 642 15.37 11.00 6.54
C ASP A 642 15.50 10.32 5.15
N GLN A 643 16.59 9.58 4.93
CA GLN A 643 16.80 8.82 3.67
C GLN A 643 15.86 7.62 3.51
N PHE A 644 15.33 7.10 4.62
CA PHE A 644 14.38 5.97 4.60
C PHE A 644 12.92 6.44 4.73
N ILE A 645 12.68 7.75 4.76
CA ILE A 645 11.32 8.30 4.71
C ILE A 645 10.85 8.29 3.26
N ILE A 646 9.89 7.41 2.98
CA ILE A 646 9.41 7.14 1.61
C ILE A 646 8.45 8.23 1.12
N THR A 647 7.80 8.94 2.04
CA THR A 647 6.86 10.03 1.67
C THR A 647 7.56 11.31 1.25
N HIS A 648 8.88 11.41 1.41
CA HIS A 648 9.71 12.57 1.07
C HIS A 648 9.15 13.89 1.63
N SER A 649 8.48 14.70 0.79
CA SER A 649 7.89 16.00 1.15
C SER A 649 6.35 16.00 1.14
N ARG A 650 5.73 14.84 0.91
CA ARG A 650 4.27 14.73 0.85
C ARG A 650 3.67 14.71 2.25
N ASN A 651 2.60 15.48 2.42
CA ASN A 651 1.83 15.56 3.66
C ASN A 651 0.62 14.65 3.56
N LEU A 652 0.79 13.42 4.03
CA LEU A 652 -0.24 12.40 4.03
C LEU A 652 -1.16 12.60 5.24
N LEU A 653 -2.47 12.63 5.00
CA LEU A 653 -3.46 12.64 6.07
C LEU A 653 -4.15 11.29 6.13
N MET A 654 -3.96 10.61 7.26
CA MET A 654 -4.44 9.24 7.46
C MET A 654 -5.62 9.21 8.43
N GLY A 655 -6.80 8.87 7.90
CA GLY A 655 -8.01 8.60 8.70
C GLY A 655 -7.85 7.32 9.51
N GLN A 656 -8.56 7.17 10.64
CA GLN A 656 -8.35 6.13 11.66
C GLN A 656 -8.24 4.71 11.10
N ASN A 657 -8.96 4.42 10.00
CA ASN A 657 -8.98 3.10 9.37
C ASN A 657 -7.94 2.92 8.25
N SER A 658 -6.85 3.71 8.23
CA SER A 658 -5.74 3.53 7.28
C SER A 658 -5.24 2.09 7.23
N GLN A 659 -4.80 1.62 6.07
CA GLN A 659 -4.29 0.27 5.87
C GLN A 659 -2.97 0.36 5.12
N LEU A 660 -1.90 -0.09 5.78
CA LEU A 660 -0.57 -0.16 5.20
C LEU A 660 -0.32 -1.54 4.61
N VAL A 661 -0.20 -1.60 3.29
CA VAL A 661 -0.22 -2.85 2.53
C VAL A 661 1.05 -2.99 1.71
N SER A 662 1.56 -4.22 1.67
CA SER A 662 2.72 -4.58 0.86
C SER A 662 2.37 -5.68 -0.12
N VAL A 663 2.72 -5.46 -1.39
CA VAL A 663 2.43 -6.38 -2.50
C VAL A 663 3.72 -6.76 -3.20
N ALA A 664 3.92 -8.06 -3.38
CA ALA A 664 5.06 -8.60 -4.11
C ALA A 664 4.91 -8.34 -5.63
N THR A 665 6.02 -8.05 -6.29
CA THR A 665 6.10 -7.95 -7.76
C THR A 665 6.73 -9.22 -8.35
N ASN A 666 6.87 -9.31 -9.68
CA ASN A 666 7.62 -10.44 -10.26
C ASN A 666 9.13 -10.32 -10.01
N LEU A 667 9.61 -9.12 -9.69
CA LEU A 667 10.98 -8.84 -9.30
C LEU A 667 11.13 -9.04 -7.79
N GLU A 668 12.09 -9.86 -7.38
CA GLU A 668 12.28 -10.19 -5.97
C GLU A 668 12.82 -8.99 -5.17
N SER A 669 13.65 -8.17 -5.82
CA SER A 669 14.22 -6.94 -5.24
C SER A 669 13.22 -5.79 -5.08
N THR A 670 12.03 -5.86 -5.70
CA THR A 670 11.04 -4.77 -5.73
C THR A 670 9.74 -5.16 -5.06
N THR A 671 9.30 -4.33 -4.11
CA THR A 671 8.02 -4.47 -3.42
C THR A 671 7.23 -3.18 -3.57
N ILE A 672 5.94 -3.29 -3.87
CA ILE A 672 5.03 -2.16 -3.87
C ILE A 672 4.49 -1.98 -2.45
N VAL A 673 4.50 -0.74 -1.98
CA VAL A 673 3.93 -0.34 -0.69
C VAL A 673 2.88 0.69 -0.97
N CYS A 674 1.68 0.45 -0.44
CA CYS A 674 0.58 1.39 -0.52
C CYS A 674 0.05 1.64 0.89
N ASP A 675 -0.19 2.90 1.19
CA ASP A 675 -0.96 3.33 2.34
C ASP A 675 -2.32 3.81 1.84
N ILE A 676 -3.38 3.15 2.34
CA ILE A 676 -4.74 3.27 1.84
C ILE A 676 -5.61 3.72 3.00
N GLY A 677 -6.07 4.96 2.97
CA GLY A 677 -6.97 5.49 3.99
C GLY A 677 -7.82 6.62 3.43
N HIS A 678 -7.75 7.78 4.08
CA HIS A 678 -8.35 8.99 3.54
C HIS A 678 -7.61 9.46 2.28
N ASP A 679 -6.28 9.54 2.38
CA ASP A 679 -5.40 9.65 1.22
C ASP A 679 -4.98 8.26 0.74
N ILE A 680 -4.62 8.18 -0.53
CA ILE A 680 -3.98 6.99 -1.11
C ILE A 680 -2.59 7.36 -1.55
N PHE A 681 -1.59 6.66 -1.04
CA PHE A 681 -0.20 6.82 -1.44
C PHE A 681 0.37 5.45 -1.82
N CYS A 682 1.01 5.37 -2.98
CA CYS A 682 1.72 4.16 -3.40
C CYS A 682 3.10 4.49 -3.93
N THR A 683 4.02 3.57 -3.67
CA THR A 683 5.44 3.70 -4.02
C THR A 683 6.09 2.32 -4.14
N LYS A 684 7.31 2.29 -4.66
CA LYS A 684 8.14 1.09 -4.76
C LYS A 684 9.30 1.21 -3.77
N ILE A 685 9.53 0.15 -3.02
CA ILE A 685 10.70 0.04 -2.13
C ILE A 685 11.63 -1.09 -2.57
N TYR A 686 12.90 -0.92 -2.22
CA TYR A 686 13.98 -1.85 -2.56
C TYR A 686 14.78 -2.20 -1.30
N PRO A 687 14.30 -3.09 -0.42
CA PRO A 687 14.92 -3.36 0.89
C PRO A 687 16.40 -3.76 0.84
N SER A 688 16.80 -4.51 -0.19
CA SER A 688 18.18 -4.95 -0.44
C SER A 688 18.85 -4.20 -1.61
N GLY A 689 18.22 -3.14 -2.11
CA GLY A 689 18.56 -2.52 -3.40
C GLY A 689 18.10 -3.35 -4.60
N GLN A 690 18.17 -2.76 -5.80
CA GLN A 690 17.79 -3.41 -7.05
C GLN A 690 18.91 -4.34 -7.53
N PHE A 691 18.74 -5.65 -7.34
CA PHE A 691 19.72 -6.67 -7.79
C PHE A 691 19.23 -7.48 -9.01
N ASP A 692 17.94 -7.44 -9.32
CA ASP A 692 17.35 -8.13 -10.48
C ASP A 692 17.30 -7.26 -11.74
N ILE A 693 17.46 -5.95 -11.59
CA ILE A 693 17.50 -4.96 -12.68
C ILE A 693 18.89 -4.33 -12.71
N MET A 694 19.40 -4.08 -13.93
CA MET A 694 20.61 -3.27 -14.11
C MET A 694 20.30 -1.80 -13.86
N SER A 695 21.23 -1.09 -13.21
CA SER A 695 21.08 0.35 -12.94
C SER A 695 20.73 1.15 -14.21
N PRO A 696 19.82 2.14 -14.14
CA PRO A 696 19.50 2.99 -15.28
C PRO A 696 20.73 3.72 -15.82
N ASP A 697 21.68 4.06 -14.93
CA ASP A 697 22.95 4.72 -15.24
C ASP A 697 24.06 3.81 -15.77
N PHE A 698 23.73 2.58 -16.20
CA PHE A 698 24.74 1.62 -16.65
C PHE A 698 25.52 2.16 -17.87
N GLU A 699 26.84 2.24 -17.75
CA GLU A 699 27.73 2.87 -18.74
C GLU A 699 28.00 2.00 -19.99
N LYS A 700 26.94 1.63 -20.72
CA LYS A 700 26.96 0.76 -21.92
C LYS A 700 28.00 1.20 -22.95
N GLY A 701 28.17 2.51 -23.14
CA GLY A 701 29.13 3.07 -24.08
C GLY A 701 30.58 2.74 -23.74
N LYS A 702 30.97 2.78 -22.45
CA LYS A 702 32.34 2.44 -22.02
C LYS A 702 32.61 0.95 -22.17
N LEU A 703 31.63 0.10 -21.87
CA LEU A 703 31.72 -1.35 -22.07
C LEU A 703 31.92 -1.67 -23.55
N LEU A 704 31.10 -1.10 -24.44
CA LEU A 704 31.20 -1.34 -25.89
C LEU A 704 32.54 -0.84 -26.46
N ALA A 705 32.98 0.36 -26.05
CA ALA A 705 34.27 0.91 -26.48
C ALA A 705 35.45 0.01 -26.06
N THR A 706 35.39 -0.57 -24.86
CA THR A 706 36.42 -1.49 -24.35
C THR A 706 36.45 -2.79 -25.15
N ILE A 707 35.27 -3.35 -25.46
CA ILE A 707 35.16 -4.55 -26.32
C ILE A 707 35.78 -4.28 -27.70
N ILE A 708 35.41 -3.17 -28.34
CA ILE A 708 35.95 -2.79 -29.66
C ILE A 708 37.47 -2.60 -29.59
N GLY A 709 37.96 -1.91 -28.54
CA GLY A 709 39.38 -1.72 -28.31
C GLY A 709 40.15 -3.04 -28.17
N LEU A 710 39.63 -3.98 -27.39
CA LEU A 710 40.22 -5.32 -27.21
C LEU A 710 40.18 -6.14 -28.51
N VAL A 711 39.10 -6.08 -29.28
CA VAL A 711 38.99 -6.77 -30.57
C VAL A 711 40.03 -6.24 -31.55
N ILE A 712 40.17 -4.92 -31.67
CA ILE A 712 41.17 -4.27 -32.53
C ILE A 712 42.59 -4.67 -32.07
N LEU A 713 42.85 -4.62 -30.77
CA LEU A 713 44.14 -5.00 -30.19
C LEU A 713 44.48 -6.45 -30.51
N CYS A 714 43.55 -7.39 -30.30
CA CYS A 714 43.73 -8.80 -30.62
C CYS A 714 43.93 -9.03 -32.13
N TYR A 715 43.20 -8.30 -32.98
CA TYR A 715 43.31 -8.39 -34.44
C TYR A 715 44.73 -8.03 -34.91
N PHE A 716 45.35 -7.00 -34.34
CA PHE A 716 46.71 -6.59 -34.68
C PHE A 716 47.81 -7.42 -33.99
N LEU A 717 47.61 -7.82 -32.73
CA LEU A 717 48.60 -8.59 -31.99
C LEU A 717 48.75 -10.02 -32.50
N ARG A 718 47.63 -10.68 -32.88
CA ARG A 718 47.64 -12.08 -33.33
C ARG A 718 48.63 -12.36 -34.46
N PRO A 719 48.58 -11.68 -35.63
CA PRO A 719 49.51 -11.94 -36.72
C PRO A 719 50.96 -11.57 -36.34
N SER A 720 51.16 -10.53 -35.54
CA SER A 720 52.49 -10.12 -35.08
C SER A 720 53.14 -11.20 -34.21
N VAL A 721 52.38 -11.76 -33.26
CA VAL A 721 52.85 -12.83 -32.39
C VAL A 721 53.05 -14.14 -33.16
N GLU A 722 52.14 -14.50 -34.07
CA GLU A 722 52.30 -15.68 -34.93
C GLU A 722 53.56 -15.57 -35.80
N ALA A 723 53.79 -14.42 -36.44
CA ALA A 723 55.00 -14.17 -37.21
C ALA A 723 56.27 -14.21 -36.35
N ALA A 724 56.25 -13.59 -35.16
CA ALA A 724 57.39 -13.61 -34.24
C ALA A 724 57.70 -15.03 -33.73
N LYS A 725 56.68 -15.81 -33.38
CA LYS A 725 56.82 -17.22 -32.99
C LYS A 725 57.37 -18.05 -34.14
N LEU A 726 56.85 -17.86 -35.36
CA LEU A 726 57.28 -18.63 -36.53
C LEU A 726 58.74 -18.30 -36.90
N LYS A 727 59.14 -17.03 -36.91
CA LYS A 727 60.56 -16.64 -37.09
C LYS A 727 61.47 -17.28 -36.05
N LYS A 728 61.07 -17.29 -34.78
CA LYS A 728 61.83 -17.91 -33.68
C LYS A 728 61.94 -19.43 -33.85
N LEU A 729 60.84 -20.11 -34.21
CA LEU A 729 60.81 -21.55 -34.47
C LEU A 729 61.69 -21.94 -35.67
N TRP A 730 61.69 -21.12 -36.72
CA TRP A 730 62.43 -21.39 -37.95
C TRP A 730 63.89 -20.90 -37.88
N LEU A 731 64.32 -20.32 -36.75
CA LEU A 731 65.66 -19.74 -36.55
C LEU A 731 66.06 -18.72 -37.64
N VAL A 732 65.07 -18.12 -38.30
CA VAL A 732 65.29 -17.09 -39.30
C VAL A 732 65.44 -15.78 -38.54
N ARG A 733 66.66 -15.21 -38.61
CA ARG A 733 67.03 -13.98 -37.92
C ARG A 733 66.30 -12.77 -38.49
#